data_AF-A0AAV4JYU3-F1
#
_entry.id   AF-A0AAV4JYU3-F1
#
_cell.length_a   1.000
_cell.length_b   1.000
_cell.length_c   1.000
_cell.angle_alpha   90.00
_cell.angle_beta   90.00
_cell.angle_gamma   90.00
#
_symmetry.space_group_name_H-M   'P 1'
#
loop_
_entity.id
_entity.type
_entity.pdbx_description
1 polymer ?
#
loop_
_entity_poly.entity_id
_entity_poly.type
_entity_poly.pdbx_seq_one_letter_code
_entity_poly.pdbx_strand_id
1 'polypeptide(L)'
;MRRDKKYFSVTSYPELVSCPVPGARHLDLMKPTGCRRLPPNCFILFFVPARMRHGYLAFWALACIISSASGTCPWELPGLMSWSDPATWAPAEIPKANESVIIPAGKSNSDQFVQGLGRKFIGATSGSRLEIHGKEKQSWTKLVETVAPVRSGSCGYVYDSRDVDYGKTKLGLHIHVWNLDGSLYDEHQYRTAGNSAYKKSNNMYNYIQALPTGKIVAIAVYRSMGIASQLYADLFTSIEALGGMQIRDVGEFEPYVLIAETGNASSAVESYTKRAAGLIGAVETSASLNRGDLSFKARSVSYNSKYHDQAVFRVVSRPASFPRLSFLHDVSSWRPGDEIVVTSTDFDWRQAEIRKIVACPDCADNQVMVEGAWARIEGVELTNMGQQSVLATYPLHFHLADAVPGQYLRNNVIRDSNSRCITIHGTDHLEVSNNVCLNHLGHGIFLEDSAEQNNTIHRNLVIGTQHGMLLYTDRHDDWCENPKLCNLLSSFWITHPNNAITDNVAAGSDGHGISLTFSDQPLGLSLQRQIDRGLYQFQSTRYTKVKVFTGNVMHSNNEVSNTVPVTGNVMHSNNEDGLWFDTRLSYGFTEDNEFYPENAKAGSSIYSPRDPPNENGTLVETVLSHLTMYKNVGRNAWVRCGNIAMEYSSFADSPTSYIGANSHPDTSCDVRHSIFIGDTDNKGEPLVYIFKDEQFQHLPKSERPTHHFDRSFAKDRPPLRPASALTFHPSNLYATVPTSGVKDLKFGFCDGENNAFRMMDGNATTPHWKVSDGTGNTNIHDYDGSLIDLPNTQIVQDRPYFTEPGCLSKPDWGLAACRRNFFQLVVRGETGVLQYEFRGHWPVSISKDSHPEDVYKQSVVVVVVLVVVVVVVVVVVVVVVVVVVVVVVVVAVVVIVSPVSPVGVTGFSVSRSNRRSHLLMPSSSVLTFLDDLMQT
;
A
#
# COMPACT_ATOMS: atom_id res chain seq x y z
N MET A 1 5.52 16.80 42.13
CA MET A 1 5.64 16.61 43.60
C MET A 1 7.01 17.09 44.05
N ARG A 2 7.25 17.35 45.34
CA ARG A 2 8.54 17.89 45.86
C ARG A 2 9.59 16.79 46.10
N ARG A 3 10.86 17.07 45.80
CA ARG A 3 11.93 17.26 46.81
C ARG A 3 13.31 17.54 46.20
N ASP A 4 13.88 18.68 46.58
CA ASP A 4 15.27 19.07 46.34
C ASP A 4 16.24 18.40 47.34
N LYS A 5 17.52 18.28 46.95
CA LYS A 5 18.66 18.54 47.85
C LYS A 5 19.75 19.32 47.10
N LYS A 6 20.59 20.05 47.84
CA LYS A 6 21.39 21.19 47.35
C LYS A 6 22.89 20.89 47.18
N TYR A 7 23.54 21.73 46.38
CA TYR A 7 24.99 21.89 46.18
C TYR A 7 25.82 22.00 47.47
N PHE A 8 27.13 21.74 47.36
CA PHE A 8 28.20 22.69 47.72
C PHE A 8 29.50 22.38 46.94
N SER A 9 30.56 23.20 47.08
CA SER A 9 31.72 23.29 46.16
C SER A 9 33.00 23.77 46.89
N VAL A 10 34.07 24.03 46.12
CA VAL A 10 35.27 24.89 46.40
C VAL A 10 36.61 24.21 46.80
N THR A 11 37.41 23.94 45.77
CA THR A 11 38.89 24.15 45.58
C THR A 11 39.96 23.79 46.62
N SER A 12 41.14 23.36 46.12
CA SER A 12 42.39 24.14 46.29
C SER A 12 43.38 23.93 45.12
N TYR A 13 44.18 24.96 44.82
CA TYR A 13 45.32 25.02 43.87
C TYR A 13 46.63 25.18 44.67
N PRO A 14 47.84 24.84 44.16
CA PRO A 14 48.62 25.67 43.21
C PRO A 14 49.07 24.89 41.94
N GLU A 15 49.48 25.47 40.79
CA GLU A 15 50.55 26.46 40.49
C GLU A 15 51.99 25.92 40.72
N LEU A 16 53.02 26.09 39.88
CA LEU A 16 53.31 27.06 38.80
C LEU A 16 54.09 26.50 37.57
N VAL A 17 53.91 27.16 36.41
CA VAL A 17 54.91 27.59 35.38
C VAL A 17 55.99 26.64 34.80
N SER A 18 55.96 26.47 33.46
CA SER A 18 57.08 26.81 32.53
C SER A 18 56.64 26.82 31.05
N CYS A 19 57.15 27.75 30.24
CA CYS A 19 56.81 27.88 28.80
C CYS A 19 57.94 27.32 27.87
N PRO A 20 58.07 27.64 26.55
CA PRO A 20 58.22 26.60 25.53
C PRO A 20 59.63 26.46 24.92
N VAL A 21 59.87 25.36 24.20
CA VAL A 21 61.03 25.19 23.30
C VAL A 21 60.59 24.56 21.97
N PRO A 22 60.87 25.17 20.80
CA PRO A 22 60.57 24.61 19.50
C PRO A 22 61.74 23.81 18.89
N GLY A 23 61.42 22.73 18.18
CA GLY A 23 62.31 22.13 17.16
C GLY A 23 63.20 20.97 17.61
N ALA A 24 62.78 19.74 17.29
CA ALA A 24 63.66 18.58 17.11
C ALA A 24 63.20 17.80 15.86
N ARG A 25 64.14 17.20 15.13
CA ARG A 25 63.86 16.45 13.88
C ARG A 25 63.58 14.97 14.17
N HIS A 26 63.12 14.24 13.14
CA HIS A 26 62.96 12.78 13.14
C HIS A 26 64.13 12.04 13.81
N LEU A 27 63.80 11.00 14.58
CA LEU A 27 64.70 9.88 14.84
C LEU A 27 63.87 8.57 14.96
N ASP A 28 64.51 7.44 14.69
CA ASP A 28 63.81 6.19 14.36
C ASP A 28 63.27 5.36 15.53
N LEU A 29 62.27 4.55 15.17
CA LEU A 29 61.83 3.27 15.76
C LEU A 29 62.57 2.79 17.02
N MET A 30 61.98 3.01 18.20
CA MET A 30 62.23 2.18 19.39
C MET A 30 61.15 1.11 19.55
N LYS A 31 61.57 -0.14 19.78
CA LYS A 31 60.66 -1.25 20.14
C LYS A 31 60.07 -1.01 21.54
N PRO A 32 58.80 -1.37 21.79
CA PRO A 32 58.18 -1.16 23.09
C PRO A 32 58.79 -2.06 24.17
N THR A 33 59.23 -1.46 25.28
CA THR A 33 59.65 -2.18 26.48
C THR A 33 58.85 -1.70 27.69
N GLY A 34 58.29 -2.64 28.47
CA GLY A 34 57.97 -2.35 29.88
C GLY A 34 56.54 -2.54 30.38
N CYS A 35 55.88 -3.67 30.08
CA CYS A 35 54.96 -4.24 31.08
C CYS A 35 55.83 -4.69 32.28
N ARG A 36 56.05 -3.82 33.27
CA ARG A 36 57.00 -4.07 34.36
C ARG A 36 56.45 -5.13 35.33
N ARG A 37 56.95 -6.37 35.19
CA ARG A 37 56.85 -7.39 36.26
C ARG A 37 57.54 -6.87 37.52
N LEU A 38 56.81 -6.78 38.62
CA LEU A 38 57.37 -6.41 39.92
C LEU A 38 58.19 -7.57 40.51
N PRO A 39 59.36 -7.31 41.11
CA PRO A 39 60.04 -8.30 41.95
C PRO A 39 59.25 -8.53 43.26
N PRO A 40 59.49 -9.64 43.98
CA PRO A 40 58.77 -9.96 45.21
C PRO A 40 59.09 -8.95 46.33
N ASN A 41 58.09 -8.19 46.77
CA ASN A 41 58.22 -7.24 47.87
C ASN A 41 58.36 -7.97 49.22
N CYS A 42 59.54 -7.91 49.84
CA CYS A 42 59.68 -8.18 51.27
C CYS A 42 59.04 -7.05 52.07
N PHE A 43 57.92 -7.31 52.74
CA PHE A 43 57.27 -6.33 53.63
C PHE A 43 58.10 -6.15 54.92
N ILE A 44 58.70 -4.97 55.07
CA ILE A 44 59.25 -4.51 56.36
C ILE A 44 58.16 -3.69 57.06
N LEU A 45 57.50 -4.28 58.06
CA LEU A 45 56.53 -3.59 58.90
C LEU A 45 57.25 -2.73 59.96
N PHE A 46 57.36 -1.43 59.70
CA PHE A 46 57.76 -0.45 60.71
C PHE A 46 56.60 -0.11 61.65
N PHE A 47 56.60 -0.69 62.85
CA PHE A 47 55.75 -0.23 63.94
C PHE A 47 56.39 1.00 64.62
N VAL A 48 55.69 2.15 64.56
CA VAL A 48 56.07 3.36 65.30
C VAL A 48 55.37 3.34 66.67
N PRO A 49 56.10 3.36 67.81
CA PRO A 49 55.48 3.27 69.12
C PRO A 49 54.87 4.60 69.56
N ALA A 50 53.57 4.61 69.87
CA ALA A 50 52.93 5.69 70.59
C ALA A 50 53.38 5.68 72.07
N ARG A 51 53.63 6.86 72.67
CA ARG A 51 53.94 6.99 74.10
C ARG A 51 52.71 6.68 74.95
N MET A 52 52.80 5.66 75.81
CA MET A 52 52.09 5.62 77.10
C MET A 52 53.08 5.35 78.25
N ARG A 53 52.63 5.56 79.48
CA ARG A 53 53.45 5.49 80.70
C ARG A 53 53.54 4.04 81.23
N HIS A 54 54.75 3.69 81.69
CA HIS A 54 55.09 2.51 82.51
C HIS A 54 54.95 1.12 81.83
N GLY A 55 55.98 0.27 82.02
CA GLY A 55 55.80 -1.19 82.07
C GLY A 55 56.32 -2.04 80.90
N TYR A 56 57.57 -2.51 81.03
CA TYR A 56 58.08 -3.80 80.52
C TYR A 56 58.25 -4.05 79.01
N LEU A 57 59.02 -5.11 78.70
CA LEU A 57 59.50 -5.50 77.38
C LEU A 57 58.68 -6.64 76.77
N ALA A 58 58.69 -6.76 75.44
CA ALA A 58 58.39 -8.00 74.72
C ALA A 58 59.27 -8.13 73.46
N PHE A 59 59.87 -9.31 73.25
CA PHE A 59 60.46 -9.76 71.99
C PHE A 59 59.39 -10.44 71.12
N TRP A 60 59.47 -10.36 69.79
CA TRP A 60 58.99 -11.41 68.87
C TRP A 60 59.73 -11.37 67.52
N ALA A 61 59.58 -12.42 66.71
CA ALA A 61 60.47 -12.78 65.59
C ALA A 61 59.90 -12.53 64.18
N LEU A 62 60.77 -12.66 63.17
CA LEU A 62 60.47 -12.42 61.76
C LEU A 62 59.97 -13.69 61.05
N ALA A 63 59.02 -13.55 60.12
CA ALA A 63 58.61 -14.62 59.19
C ALA A 63 58.30 -14.03 57.80
N CYS A 64 58.78 -14.69 56.75
CA CYS A 64 58.49 -14.32 55.36
C CYS A 64 57.63 -15.39 54.69
N ILE A 65 56.58 -14.97 53.99
CA ILE A 65 55.79 -15.80 53.08
C ILE A 65 56.06 -15.30 51.66
N ILE A 66 56.46 -16.19 50.76
CA ILE A 66 56.67 -15.87 49.34
C ILE A 66 55.42 -16.33 48.57
N SER A 67 54.74 -15.41 47.87
CA SER A 67 53.71 -15.73 46.89
C SER A 67 54.11 -15.21 45.51
N SER A 68 54.17 -16.10 44.52
CA SER A 68 54.53 -15.76 43.14
C SER A 68 53.27 -15.49 42.31
N ALA A 69 52.77 -14.26 42.36
CA ALA A 69 51.65 -13.82 41.52
C ALA A 69 52.14 -13.47 40.09
N SER A 70 52.17 -14.45 39.19
CA SER A 70 52.52 -14.26 37.78
C SER A 70 51.33 -13.72 36.98
N GLY A 71 51.08 -12.41 37.06
CA GLY A 71 50.13 -11.74 36.17
C GLY A 71 50.65 -11.71 34.73
N THR A 72 49.89 -12.28 33.79
CA THR A 72 50.01 -11.99 32.36
C THR A 72 49.55 -10.57 32.07
N CYS A 73 50.13 -9.91 31.06
CA CYS A 73 49.70 -8.57 30.68
C CYS A 73 48.36 -8.65 29.93
N PRO A 74 47.43 -7.67 30.03
CA PRO A 74 46.04 -7.85 29.58
C PRO A 74 45.84 -8.18 28.10
N TRP A 75 46.80 -7.86 27.24
CA TRP A 75 46.82 -8.18 25.81
C TRP A 75 47.35 -9.59 25.49
N GLU A 76 47.79 -10.35 26.50
CA GLU A 76 48.29 -11.73 26.38
C GLU A 76 47.19 -12.78 26.68
N LEU A 77 45.92 -12.34 26.82
CA LEU A 77 44.79 -13.22 27.10
C LEU A 77 44.33 -13.98 25.83
N PRO A 78 44.13 -15.31 25.90
CA PRO A 78 43.66 -16.10 24.76
C PRO A 78 42.32 -15.59 24.18
N GLY A 79 42.25 -15.52 22.86
CA GLY A 79 41.04 -15.06 22.13
C GLY A 79 40.97 -13.55 21.87
N LEU A 80 41.92 -12.74 22.36
CA LEU A 80 42.11 -11.38 21.86
C LEU A 80 42.89 -11.42 20.54
N MET A 81 42.30 -10.88 19.48
CA MET A 81 42.96 -10.70 18.18
C MET A 81 43.40 -9.24 18.02
N SER A 82 44.59 -9.00 17.45
CA SER A 82 45.13 -7.64 17.35
C SER A 82 44.45 -6.85 16.24
N TRP A 83 44.18 -5.56 16.44
CA TRP A 83 43.69 -4.68 15.38
C TRP A 83 44.66 -4.62 14.18
N SER A 84 45.95 -4.85 14.45
CA SER A 84 47.04 -4.98 13.47
C SER A 84 47.29 -6.41 12.95
N ASP A 85 46.46 -7.38 13.33
CA ASP A 85 46.44 -8.72 12.74
C ASP A 85 45.40 -8.74 11.61
N PRO A 86 45.78 -9.06 10.35
CA PRO A 86 44.81 -9.18 9.26
C PRO A 86 43.67 -10.17 9.57
N ALA A 87 43.93 -11.24 10.33
CA ALA A 87 42.93 -12.26 10.66
C ALA A 87 41.78 -11.77 11.57
N THR A 88 41.92 -10.59 12.18
CA THR A 88 40.85 -9.92 12.95
C THR A 88 39.69 -9.43 12.06
N TRP A 89 39.90 -9.40 10.74
CA TRP A 89 39.03 -8.76 9.77
C TRP A 89 38.47 -9.75 8.75
N ALA A 90 37.38 -9.39 8.08
CA ALA A 90 36.87 -10.10 6.90
C ALA A 90 37.01 -9.16 5.69
N PRO A 91 37.70 -9.55 4.59
CA PRO A 91 38.21 -10.88 4.24
C PRO A 91 39.71 -11.07 4.58
N ALA A 92 40.08 -10.99 5.86
CA ALA A 92 41.46 -11.12 6.36
C ALA A 92 42.47 -10.07 5.85
N GLU A 93 42.03 -8.82 5.61
CA GLU A 93 42.90 -7.66 5.39
C GLU A 93 42.69 -6.59 6.48
N ILE A 94 43.77 -5.95 6.92
CA ILE A 94 43.70 -4.79 7.84
C ILE A 94 43.13 -3.59 7.06
N PRO A 95 42.11 -2.88 7.58
CA PRO A 95 41.53 -1.71 6.94
C PRO A 95 42.57 -0.64 6.62
N LYS A 96 42.62 -0.24 5.36
CA LYS A 96 43.55 0.76 4.82
C LYS A 96 43.02 2.17 5.08
N ALA A 97 43.88 3.17 4.93
CA ALA A 97 43.48 4.57 5.09
C ALA A 97 42.35 4.92 4.10
N ASN A 98 41.22 5.43 4.63
CA ASN A 98 39.93 5.68 3.97
C ASN A 98 38.98 4.48 3.78
N GLU A 99 39.29 3.28 4.26
CA GLU A 99 38.31 2.17 4.30
C GLU A 99 37.36 2.29 5.51
N SER A 100 36.06 2.07 5.30
CA SER A 100 35.01 2.28 6.32
C SER A 100 34.84 1.08 7.24
N VAL A 101 35.26 1.19 8.51
CA VAL A 101 35.03 0.17 9.54
C VAL A 101 33.66 0.35 10.18
N ILE A 102 32.71 -0.53 9.88
CA ILE A 102 31.36 -0.55 10.48
C ILE A 102 31.34 -1.53 11.66
N ILE A 103 31.03 -1.03 12.86
CA ILE A 103 30.80 -1.85 14.07
C ILE A 103 29.27 -1.97 14.28
N PRO A 104 28.65 -3.15 14.15
CA PRO A 104 27.21 -3.29 14.26
C PRO A 104 26.62 -2.85 15.61
N ALA A 105 25.48 -2.16 15.54
CA ALA A 105 24.65 -1.81 16.68
C ALA A 105 24.01 -3.06 17.33
N GLY A 106 23.46 -2.90 18.54
CA GLY A 106 22.66 -3.92 19.23
C GLY A 106 23.42 -5.10 19.85
N LYS A 107 24.38 -5.71 19.15
CA LYS A 107 25.09 -6.92 19.65
C LYS A 107 26.36 -6.58 20.43
N SER A 108 26.38 -6.87 21.73
CA SER A 108 27.59 -7.04 22.53
C SER A 108 27.73 -8.52 22.93
N ASN A 109 27.94 -9.37 21.94
CA ASN A 109 28.18 -10.82 22.07
C ASN A 109 29.60 -11.15 22.56
N SER A 110 30.18 -10.28 23.39
CA SER A 110 31.45 -10.53 24.09
C SER A 110 31.17 -10.60 25.58
N ASP A 111 31.48 -11.75 26.16
CA ASP A 111 31.40 -11.99 27.60
C ASP A 111 32.52 -11.26 28.36
N GLN A 112 33.59 -10.88 27.66
CA GLN A 112 34.73 -10.20 28.24
C GLN A 112 34.32 -8.83 28.77
N PHE A 113 34.73 -8.53 30.01
CA PHE A 113 34.55 -7.24 30.67
C PHE A 113 35.93 -6.75 31.09
N VAL A 114 36.34 -5.58 30.61
CA VAL A 114 37.66 -5.02 30.94
C VAL A 114 37.53 -4.15 32.18
N GLN A 115 38.18 -4.57 33.26
CA GLN A 115 38.12 -3.89 34.55
C GLN A 115 38.59 -2.42 34.41
N GLY A 116 37.70 -1.49 34.75
CA GLY A 116 37.93 -0.04 34.63
C GLY A 116 37.46 0.60 33.32
N LEU A 117 37.11 -0.17 32.29
CA LEU A 117 36.62 0.35 30.99
C LEU A 117 35.30 -0.28 30.52
N GLY A 118 34.91 -1.44 31.04
CA GLY A 118 33.58 -2.05 30.83
C GLY A 118 33.49 -2.95 29.60
N ARG A 119 32.48 -2.70 28.75
CA ARG A 119 32.23 -3.38 27.45
C ARG A 119 31.90 -2.33 26.39
N LYS A 120 32.21 -2.60 25.12
CA LYS A 120 32.03 -1.67 23.97
C LYS A 120 32.56 -0.24 24.24
N PHE A 121 33.84 -0.14 24.56
CA PHE A 121 34.53 1.13 24.79
C PHE A 121 35.68 1.33 23.81
N ILE A 122 36.06 2.58 23.60
CA ILE A 122 37.38 3.00 23.13
C ILE A 122 38.03 3.68 24.34
N GLY A 123 39.25 3.28 24.72
CA GLY A 123 39.84 3.74 25.97
C GLY A 123 41.32 3.39 26.13
N ALA A 124 41.99 4.15 26.99
CA ALA A 124 43.40 4.04 27.28
C ALA A 124 43.61 3.93 28.80
N THR A 125 44.47 3.02 29.25
CA THR A 125 44.80 2.84 30.67
C THR A 125 45.99 3.72 31.08
N SER A 126 46.30 3.78 32.38
CA SER A 126 47.42 4.60 32.89
C SER A 126 48.73 4.29 32.17
N GLY A 127 49.41 5.33 31.67
CA GLY A 127 50.64 5.21 30.87
C GLY A 127 50.44 4.96 29.37
N SER A 128 49.21 4.75 28.91
CA SER A 128 48.90 4.55 27.48
C SER A 128 48.68 5.88 26.74
N ARG A 129 49.11 5.94 25.47
CA ARG A 129 48.77 7.01 24.51
C ARG A 129 47.95 6.38 23.39
N LEU A 130 46.69 6.77 23.28
CA LEU A 130 45.78 6.34 22.21
C LEU A 130 45.48 7.55 21.32
N GLU A 131 45.65 7.38 20.02
CA GLU A 131 45.35 8.40 19.02
C GLU A 131 44.49 7.80 17.91
N ILE A 132 43.40 8.48 17.58
CA ILE A 132 42.45 8.09 16.53
C ILE A 132 42.17 9.35 15.72
N HIS A 133 42.84 9.49 14.59
CA HIS A 133 42.77 10.66 13.73
C HIS A 133 41.78 10.39 12.59
N GLY A 134 40.65 11.09 12.60
CA GLY A 134 39.75 11.17 11.45
C GLY A 134 40.28 12.12 10.37
N LYS A 135 39.49 12.33 9.31
CA LYS A 135 39.69 13.52 8.47
C LYS A 135 39.38 14.76 9.28
N GLU A 136 40.24 15.78 9.18
CA GLU A 136 39.99 17.07 9.82
C GLU A 136 38.69 17.67 9.28
N LYS A 137 37.74 17.90 10.19
CA LYS A 137 36.43 18.51 9.95
C LYS A 137 36.09 19.42 11.12
N GLN A 138 35.40 20.53 10.84
CA GLN A 138 34.82 21.36 11.88
C GLN A 138 33.78 20.53 12.65
N SER A 139 34.00 20.28 13.96
CA SER A 139 33.16 19.34 14.70
C SER A 139 31.77 19.87 15.07
N TRP A 140 31.66 21.18 15.29
CA TRP A 140 30.43 21.90 15.61
C TRP A 140 30.63 23.39 15.35
N THR A 141 29.56 24.14 15.14
CA THR A 141 29.59 25.61 15.06
C THR A 141 28.19 26.16 15.36
N LYS A 142 28.05 27.48 15.52
CA LYS A 142 26.78 28.13 15.85
C LYS A 142 26.14 28.72 14.59
N LEU A 143 24.82 28.57 14.43
CA LEU A 143 24.02 29.38 13.50
C LEU A 143 24.13 30.88 13.88
N VAL A 144 24.32 31.75 12.89
CA VAL A 144 24.39 33.21 13.09
C VAL A 144 23.06 33.91 12.87
N GLU A 145 22.13 33.29 12.15
CA GLU A 145 20.82 33.85 11.80
C GLU A 145 19.73 32.76 11.76
N THR A 146 18.47 33.19 11.75
CA THR A 146 17.30 32.32 11.57
C THR A 146 16.97 32.20 10.08
N VAL A 147 16.68 30.98 9.60
CA VAL A 147 16.24 30.75 8.22
C VAL A 147 14.97 31.54 7.92
N ALA A 148 15.02 32.40 6.89
CA ALA A 148 13.87 33.18 6.46
C ALA A 148 12.86 32.32 5.68
N PRO A 149 11.54 32.52 5.86
CA PRO A 149 10.52 31.83 5.08
C PRO A 149 10.50 32.32 3.62
N VAL A 150 10.28 31.40 2.69
CA VAL A 150 10.15 31.70 1.25
C VAL A 150 8.93 32.59 1.01
N ARG A 151 9.14 33.76 0.40
CA ARG A 151 8.13 34.78 0.03
C ARG A 151 8.27 35.15 -1.45
N SER A 152 7.27 35.82 -2.05
CA SER A 152 7.49 36.52 -3.35
C SER A 152 8.67 37.49 -3.19
N GLY A 153 9.57 37.51 -4.17
CA GLY A 153 10.83 38.27 -4.10
C GLY A 153 11.93 37.65 -3.23
N SER A 154 11.74 36.44 -2.68
CA SER A 154 12.85 35.64 -2.13
C SER A 154 13.46 34.71 -3.19
N CYS A 155 14.66 34.19 -2.92
CA CYS A 155 15.49 33.39 -3.83
C CYS A 155 14.84 32.12 -4.42
N GLY A 156 13.62 31.74 -4.00
CA GLY A 156 12.82 30.64 -4.56
C GLY A 156 12.03 30.95 -5.83
N TYR A 157 11.66 32.22 -6.05
CA TYR A 157 10.88 32.62 -7.23
C TYR A 157 11.80 33.27 -8.27
N VAL A 158 12.06 32.56 -9.37
CA VAL A 158 12.74 33.10 -10.56
C VAL A 158 11.76 33.94 -11.38
N TYR A 159 10.48 33.55 -11.37
CA TYR A 159 9.40 34.26 -12.04
C TYR A 159 8.04 34.01 -11.37
N ASP A 160 7.19 35.03 -11.27
CA ASP A 160 5.76 34.89 -10.98
C ASP A 160 4.97 35.95 -11.76
N SER A 161 4.01 35.51 -12.58
CA SER A 161 3.23 36.39 -13.45
C SER A 161 2.32 37.37 -12.70
N ARG A 162 2.12 37.20 -11.38
CA ARG A 162 1.35 38.13 -10.54
C ARG A 162 2.13 39.38 -10.15
N ASP A 163 3.45 39.32 -10.25
CA ASP A 163 4.35 40.43 -9.91
C ASP A 163 4.61 41.34 -11.14
N VAL A 164 3.89 41.11 -12.26
CA VAL A 164 3.99 41.84 -13.54
C VAL A 164 2.64 42.47 -13.92
N ASP A 165 2.61 43.79 -14.20
CA ASP A 165 1.40 44.49 -14.65
C ASP A 165 1.20 44.39 -16.18
N TYR A 166 0.33 43.47 -16.60
CA TYR A 166 -0.10 43.33 -18.00
C TYR A 166 -1.22 44.31 -18.42
N GLY A 167 -1.64 45.22 -17.54
CA GLY A 167 -2.76 46.12 -17.77
C GLY A 167 -4.10 45.40 -17.91
N LYS A 168 -4.75 45.52 -19.08
CA LYS A 168 -6.10 44.98 -19.30
C LYS A 168 -6.08 43.53 -19.76
N THR A 169 -6.20 42.62 -18.79
CA THR A 169 -6.26 41.16 -18.97
C THR A 169 -7.26 40.73 -20.04
N LYS A 170 -6.82 39.88 -20.99
CA LYS A 170 -7.62 39.44 -22.15
C LYS A 170 -8.28 38.08 -21.90
N LEU A 171 -9.48 37.90 -22.45
CA LEU A 171 -10.27 36.65 -22.37
C LEU A 171 -9.81 35.66 -23.44
N GLY A 172 -9.22 34.54 -23.04
CA GLY A 172 -8.69 33.55 -23.96
C GLY A 172 -7.37 32.95 -23.49
N LEU A 173 -6.55 32.49 -24.44
CA LEU A 173 -5.25 31.89 -24.16
C LEU A 173 -4.20 32.95 -23.81
N HIS A 174 -3.49 32.71 -22.70
CA HIS A 174 -2.26 33.40 -22.32
C HIS A 174 -1.10 32.45 -22.56
N ILE A 175 0.04 32.97 -23.00
CA ILE A 175 1.25 32.21 -23.28
C ILE A 175 2.46 32.91 -22.67
N HIS A 176 3.28 32.15 -21.94
CA HIS A 176 4.55 32.58 -21.38
C HIS A 176 5.65 31.69 -21.92
N VAL A 177 6.74 32.29 -22.38
CA VAL A 177 7.91 31.59 -22.92
C VAL A 177 9.12 31.97 -22.10
N TRP A 178 9.90 30.99 -21.67
CA TRP A 178 11.12 31.17 -20.90
C TRP A 178 12.33 30.52 -21.56
N ASN A 179 13.50 31.04 -21.24
CA ASN A 179 14.76 30.35 -21.43
C ASN A 179 14.89 29.19 -20.42
N LEU A 180 15.79 28.24 -20.68
CA LEU A 180 16.04 27.10 -19.77
C LEU A 180 16.60 27.50 -18.39
N ASP A 181 17.12 28.73 -18.27
CA ASP A 181 17.55 29.36 -17.00
C ASP A 181 16.40 30.03 -16.22
N GLY A 182 15.15 29.94 -16.72
CA GLY A 182 13.96 30.50 -16.07
C GLY A 182 13.72 31.99 -16.32
N SER A 183 14.65 32.70 -16.98
CA SER A 183 14.40 34.07 -17.42
C SER A 183 13.28 34.11 -18.47
N LEU A 184 12.41 35.11 -18.36
CA LEU A 184 11.33 35.31 -19.34
C LEU A 184 11.94 35.68 -20.70
N TYR A 185 11.53 34.95 -21.74
CA TYR A 185 11.92 35.21 -23.12
C TYR A 185 10.90 36.14 -23.80
N ASP A 186 9.61 35.85 -23.65
CA ASP A 186 8.48 36.62 -24.22
C ASP A 186 7.17 36.17 -23.55
N GLU A 187 6.19 37.06 -23.42
CA GLU A 187 4.85 36.76 -22.91
C GLU A 187 3.74 37.48 -23.67
N HIS A 188 2.68 36.74 -23.99
CA HIS A 188 1.59 37.25 -24.82
C HIS A 188 0.22 36.84 -24.27
N GLN A 189 -0.76 37.74 -24.33
CA GLN A 189 -2.16 37.44 -24.10
C GLN A 189 -2.95 37.55 -25.40
N TYR A 190 -3.71 36.52 -25.77
CA TYR A 190 -4.55 36.48 -26.96
C TYR A 190 -6.03 36.44 -26.58
N ARG A 191 -6.85 37.29 -27.23
CA ARG A 191 -8.31 37.22 -27.07
C ARG A 191 -8.89 36.20 -28.05
N THR A 192 -9.15 34.99 -27.56
CA THR A 192 -9.82 33.91 -28.31
C THR A 192 -11.33 33.86 -28.07
N ALA A 193 -11.88 34.56 -27.07
CA ALA A 193 -13.33 34.65 -26.88
C ALA A 193 -13.99 35.89 -27.55
N GLY A 194 -15.13 35.67 -28.21
CA GLY A 194 -16.05 36.71 -28.73
C GLY A 194 -15.84 37.16 -30.19
N ASN A 195 -16.67 38.10 -30.66
CA ASN A 195 -16.88 38.54 -32.07
C ASN A 195 -15.65 39.11 -32.82
N SER A 196 -14.42 38.88 -32.35
CA SER A 196 -13.18 39.30 -33.02
C SER A 196 -12.06 38.27 -32.90
N ALA A 197 -12.35 37.06 -32.40
CA ALA A 197 -11.37 36.03 -32.10
C ALA A 197 -10.60 35.51 -33.33
N TYR A 198 -11.29 35.22 -34.44
CA TYR A 198 -10.71 34.59 -35.62
C TYR A 198 -9.51 35.36 -36.23
N LYS A 199 -9.57 36.71 -36.26
CA LYS A 199 -8.44 37.54 -36.72
C LYS A 199 -7.29 37.66 -35.70
N LYS A 200 -7.38 36.99 -34.55
CA LYS A 200 -6.40 37.05 -33.45
C LYS A 200 -5.85 35.68 -33.05
N SER A 201 -6.60 34.59 -33.23
CA SER A 201 -6.10 33.21 -33.17
C SER A 201 -4.97 33.00 -34.19
N ASN A 202 -5.12 33.51 -35.42
CA ASN A 202 -4.10 33.35 -36.46
C ASN A 202 -2.76 34.04 -36.10
N ASN A 203 -2.77 35.10 -35.29
CA ASN A 203 -1.54 35.71 -34.77
C ASN A 203 -0.87 34.86 -33.67
N MET A 204 -1.64 34.05 -32.93
CA MET A 204 -1.09 33.11 -31.94
C MET A 204 -0.49 31.87 -32.62
N TYR A 205 -1.17 31.34 -33.65
CA TYR A 205 -0.63 30.29 -34.52
C TYR A 205 0.75 30.70 -35.10
N ASN A 206 0.82 31.86 -35.77
CA ASN A 206 2.08 32.35 -36.35
C ASN A 206 3.17 32.61 -35.30
N TYR A 207 2.79 32.98 -34.07
CA TYR A 207 3.73 33.17 -32.96
C TYR A 207 4.30 31.84 -32.46
N ILE A 208 3.46 30.83 -32.21
CA ILE A 208 3.90 29.50 -31.77
C ILE A 208 4.83 28.86 -32.81
N GLN A 209 4.49 28.96 -34.10
CA GLN A 209 5.33 28.48 -35.21
C GLN A 209 6.67 29.23 -35.37
N ALA A 210 6.80 30.42 -34.78
CA ALA A 210 8.02 31.24 -34.82
C ALA A 210 8.88 31.12 -33.54
N LEU A 211 8.46 30.32 -32.55
CA LEU A 211 9.25 30.14 -31.32
C LEU A 211 10.54 29.34 -31.60
N PRO A 212 11.72 29.81 -31.14
CA PRO A 212 12.95 29.04 -31.25
C PRO A 212 12.84 27.71 -30.49
N THR A 213 13.46 26.65 -31.02
CA THR A 213 13.66 25.35 -30.34
C THR A 213 14.40 25.52 -29.01
N GLY A 214 14.08 24.72 -28.00
CA GLY A 214 14.76 24.73 -26.70
C GLY A 214 14.36 25.88 -25.76
N LYS A 215 13.16 26.43 -25.94
CA LYS A 215 12.47 27.30 -24.96
C LYS A 215 11.42 26.49 -24.20
N ILE A 216 11.10 26.89 -22.98
CA ILE A 216 9.92 26.37 -22.29
C ILE A 216 8.74 27.28 -22.60
N VAL A 217 7.67 26.70 -23.14
CA VAL A 217 6.41 27.39 -23.43
C VAL A 217 5.32 26.86 -22.51
N ALA A 218 4.62 27.76 -21.83
CA ALA A 218 3.39 27.44 -21.11
C ALA A 218 2.20 28.20 -21.71
N ILE A 219 1.07 27.52 -21.85
CA ILE A 219 -0.19 28.07 -22.33
C ILE A 219 -1.25 27.82 -21.26
N ALA A 220 -2.06 28.82 -20.93
CA ALA A 220 -3.21 28.65 -20.02
C ALA A 220 -4.43 29.45 -20.48
N VAL A 221 -5.64 28.91 -20.23
CA VAL A 221 -6.89 29.66 -20.45
C VAL A 221 -7.12 30.65 -19.30
N TYR A 222 -7.32 31.92 -19.65
CA TYR A 222 -7.91 32.92 -18.77
C TYR A 222 -9.42 33.04 -19.04
N ARG A 223 -10.22 32.62 -18.05
CA ARG A 223 -11.70 32.58 -18.06
C ARG A 223 -12.36 31.66 -19.09
N SER A 224 -12.11 31.85 -20.38
CA SER A 224 -12.73 31.05 -21.44
C SER A 224 -12.04 31.27 -22.78
N MET A 225 -11.84 30.20 -23.53
CA MET A 225 -11.44 30.23 -24.94
C MET A 225 -12.61 30.54 -25.89
N GLY A 226 -13.86 30.48 -25.40
CA GLY A 226 -15.07 30.50 -26.21
C GLY A 226 -15.41 29.13 -26.78
N ILE A 227 -16.50 29.04 -27.55
CA ILE A 227 -16.93 27.79 -28.19
C ILE A 227 -15.89 27.36 -29.24
N ALA A 228 -15.43 26.11 -29.16
CA ALA A 228 -14.52 25.52 -30.14
C ALA A 228 -15.15 25.53 -31.55
N SER A 229 -14.34 25.88 -32.55
CA SER A 229 -14.80 26.10 -33.92
C SER A 229 -13.75 25.65 -34.94
N GLN A 230 -14.17 25.27 -36.14
CA GLN A 230 -13.27 25.04 -37.27
C GLN A 230 -12.39 26.27 -37.58
N LEU A 231 -12.83 27.47 -37.19
CA LEU A 231 -12.06 28.71 -37.26
C LEU A 231 -10.82 28.76 -36.34
N TYR A 232 -10.60 27.74 -35.50
CA TYR A 232 -9.40 27.57 -34.67
C TYR A 232 -8.53 26.37 -35.09
N ALA A 233 -8.80 25.73 -36.25
CA ALA A 233 -8.08 24.53 -36.68
C ALA A 233 -6.55 24.69 -36.71
N ASP A 234 -6.05 25.83 -37.23
CA ASP A 234 -4.60 26.11 -37.29
C ASP A 234 -4.00 26.31 -35.88
N LEU A 235 -4.74 26.99 -34.99
CA LEU A 235 -4.35 27.20 -33.60
C LEU A 235 -4.26 25.88 -32.84
N PHE A 236 -5.26 25.01 -32.95
CA PHE A 236 -5.24 23.67 -32.37
C PHE A 236 -4.05 22.88 -32.91
N THR A 237 -3.84 22.86 -34.23
CA THR A 237 -2.69 22.19 -34.86
C THR A 237 -1.34 22.68 -34.32
N SER A 238 -1.19 23.98 -34.01
CA SER A 238 0.04 24.51 -33.39
C SER A 238 0.23 24.13 -31.91
N ILE A 239 -0.84 23.83 -31.19
CA ILE A 239 -0.79 23.39 -29.78
C ILE A 239 -0.58 21.88 -29.71
N GLU A 240 -1.20 21.11 -30.61
CA GLU A 240 -0.93 19.68 -30.81
C GLU A 240 0.52 19.42 -31.26
N ALA A 241 1.11 20.31 -32.07
CA ALA A 241 2.53 20.26 -32.44
C ALA A 241 3.49 20.51 -31.25
N LEU A 242 3.00 21.09 -30.15
CA LEU A 242 3.73 21.17 -28.87
C LEU A 242 3.45 19.96 -27.95
N GLY A 243 2.54 19.06 -28.34
CA GLY A 243 2.10 17.90 -27.56
C GLY A 243 0.81 18.10 -26.76
N GLY A 244 0.08 19.20 -26.95
CA GLY A 244 -1.24 19.42 -26.32
C GLY A 244 -2.36 18.75 -27.11
N MET A 245 -2.79 17.57 -26.67
CA MET A 245 -3.76 16.71 -27.33
C MET A 245 -5.22 17.04 -26.95
N GLN A 246 -5.46 17.49 -25.72
CA GLN A 246 -6.80 17.76 -25.16
C GLN A 246 -7.36 19.15 -25.53
N ILE A 247 -6.56 20.02 -26.17
CA ILE A 247 -6.95 21.40 -26.52
C ILE A 247 -8.27 21.51 -27.32
N ARG A 248 -8.64 20.48 -28.08
CA ARG A 248 -9.88 20.45 -28.88
C ARG A 248 -11.14 20.19 -28.05
N ASP A 249 -11.01 19.56 -26.89
CA ASP A 249 -12.14 19.21 -26.00
C ASP A 249 -12.54 20.36 -25.07
N VAL A 250 -11.69 21.39 -24.95
CA VAL A 250 -11.88 22.55 -24.05
C VAL A 250 -13.10 23.37 -24.45
N GLY A 251 -14.14 23.30 -23.62
CA GLY A 251 -15.39 24.03 -23.76
C GLY A 251 -15.38 25.45 -23.21
N GLU A 252 -16.57 26.07 -23.19
CA GLU A 252 -16.72 27.43 -22.67
C GLU A 252 -16.69 27.45 -21.13
N PHE A 253 -15.90 28.37 -20.56
CA PHE A 253 -15.65 28.46 -19.12
C PHE A 253 -14.97 27.22 -18.50
N GLU A 254 -14.14 26.52 -19.27
CA GLU A 254 -13.30 25.42 -18.78
C GLU A 254 -11.83 25.85 -18.69
N PRO A 255 -11.11 25.49 -17.60
CA PRO A 255 -9.68 25.76 -17.46
C PRO A 255 -8.87 24.73 -18.25
N TYR A 256 -7.72 25.18 -18.76
CA TYR A 256 -6.77 24.38 -19.52
C TYR A 256 -5.37 24.91 -19.29
N VAL A 257 -4.39 24.01 -19.19
CA VAL A 257 -2.96 24.33 -19.13
C VAL A 257 -2.16 23.33 -19.98
N LEU A 258 -1.17 23.82 -20.72
CA LEU A 258 -0.09 23.05 -21.33
C LEU A 258 1.25 23.65 -20.93
N ILE A 259 2.26 22.82 -20.66
CA ILE A 259 3.68 23.25 -20.61
C ILE A 259 4.51 22.27 -21.43
N ALA A 260 5.33 22.77 -22.35
CA ALA A 260 6.19 21.96 -23.22
C ALA A 260 7.54 22.66 -23.47
N GLU A 261 8.52 21.89 -23.94
CA GLU A 261 9.77 22.37 -24.50
C GLU A 261 9.63 22.45 -26.03
N THR A 262 9.87 23.63 -26.60
CA THR A 262 9.65 23.90 -28.02
C THR A 262 10.53 23.03 -28.91
N GLY A 263 9.91 22.28 -29.83
CA GLY A 263 10.56 21.29 -30.68
C GLY A 263 10.73 19.90 -30.04
N ASN A 264 10.23 19.67 -28.82
CA ASN A 264 10.23 18.39 -28.14
C ASN A 264 8.83 18.07 -27.60
N ALA A 265 7.89 17.66 -28.46
CA ALA A 265 6.50 17.40 -28.07
C ALA A 265 6.35 16.31 -26.98
N SER A 266 7.31 15.39 -26.87
CA SER A 266 7.36 14.36 -25.82
C SER A 266 7.69 14.91 -24.42
N SER A 267 7.91 16.22 -24.29
CA SER A 267 8.04 16.92 -23.01
C SER A 267 6.73 17.53 -22.48
N ALA A 268 5.64 17.43 -23.24
CA ALA A 268 4.37 18.06 -22.91
C ALA A 268 3.79 17.52 -21.58
N VAL A 269 3.46 18.45 -20.69
CA VAL A 269 2.61 18.22 -19.53
C VAL A 269 1.35 19.05 -19.75
N GLU A 270 0.29 18.37 -20.16
CA GLU A 270 -1.04 18.93 -20.39
C GLU A 270 -1.94 18.63 -19.18
N SER A 271 -2.85 19.55 -18.85
CA SER A 271 -3.90 19.30 -17.87
C SER A 271 -5.16 20.14 -18.19
N TYR A 272 -6.30 19.49 -18.11
CA TYR A 272 -7.62 20.00 -18.47
C TYR A 272 -8.63 19.54 -17.43
N THR A 273 -9.66 20.33 -17.15
CA THR A 273 -10.72 19.94 -16.22
C THR A 273 -12.08 20.37 -16.74
N LYS A 274 -12.85 19.39 -17.20
CA LYS A 274 -14.20 19.58 -17.74
C LYS A 274 -15.16 20.11 -16.69
N ARG A 275 -16.03 21.05 -17.06
CA ARG A 275 -17.05 21.62 -16.17
C ARG A 275 -18.29 20.72 -16.18
N ALA A 276 -18.61 20.13 -15.03
CA ALA A 276 -19.86 19.38 -14.86
C ALA A 276 -21.09 20.25 -15.18
N ALA A 277 -22.12 19.64 -15.77
CA ALA A 277 -23.32 20.35 -16.20
C ALA A 277 -24.03 21.01 -14.99
N GLY A 278 -24.33 22.31 -15.10
CA GLY A 278 -24.95 23.08 -14.01
C GLY A 278 -24.00 23.57 -12.91
N LEU A 279 -22.70 23.24 -12.94
CA LEU A 279 -21.74 23.65 -11.91
C LEU A 279 -21.48 25.17 -11.89
N ILE A 280 -22.08 25.86 -10.92
CA ILE A 280 -21.83 27.28 -10.63
C ILE A 280 -20.63 27.40 -9.69
N GLY A 281 -19.53 28.00 -10.15
CA GLY A 281 -18.33 28.17 -9.34
C GLY A 281 -17.01 28.13 -10.11
N ALA A 282 -15.93 27.99 -9.35
CA ALA A 282 -14.59 27.75 -9.87
C ALA A 282 -14.48 26.36 -10.51
N VAL A 283 -13.69 26.25 -11.56
CA VAL A 283 -13.02 25.01 -11.97
C VAL A 283 -11.57 25.38 -12.22
N GLU A 284 -10.62 24.56 -11.78
CA GLU A 284 -9.18 24.84 -11.88
C GLU A 284 -8.40 23.65 -12.43
N THR A 285 -7.26 23.94 -13.07
CA THR A 285 -6.27 22.93 -13.47
C THR A 285 -4.86 23.53 -13.48
N SER A 286 -3.83 22.68 -13.43
CA SER A 286 -2.43 23.12 -13.42
C SER A 286 -1.46 22.05 -13.89
N ALA A 287 -0.36 22.48 -14.49
CA ALA A 287 0.74 21.62 -14.90
C ALA A 287 2.09 22.13 -14.36
N SER A 288 3.10 21.26 -14.34
CA SER A 288 4.48 21.64 -14.06
C SER A 288 5.49 20.82 -14.86
N LEU A 289 6.46 21.49 -15.48
CA LEU A 289 7.57 20.88 -16.21
C LEU A 289 8.90 21.16 -15.48
N ASN A 290 9.71 20.12 -15.27
CA ASN A 290 11.00 20.23 -14.58
C ASN A 290 12.16 20.21 -15.59
N ARG A 291 13.12 21.14 -15.45
CA ARG A 291 14.39 21.16 -16.20
C ARG A 291 15.52 21.66 -15.30
N GLY A 292 16.69 21.03 -15.36
CA GLY A 292 17.85 21.39 -14.52
C GLY A 292 17.48 21.49 -13.04
N ASP A 293 17.66 22.68 -12.47
CA ASP A 293 17.28 23.05 -11.09
C ASP A 293 15.91 23.74 -10.99
N LEU A 294 15.18 23.94 -12.08
CA LEU A 294 13.98 24.76 -12.14
C LEU A 294 12.70 23.95 -12.31
N SER A 295 11.59 24.48 -11.84
CA SER A 295 10.23 23.96 -12.06
C SER A 295 9.38 25.07 -12.65
N PHE A 296 8.97 24.90 -13.91
CA PHE A 296 8.12 25.80 -14.67
C PHE A 296 6.68 25.36 -14.41
N LYS A 297 5.81 26.26 -13.94
CA LYS A 297 4.46 25.94 -13.47
C LYS A 297 3.43 26.89 -14.06
N ALA A 298 2.28 26.36 -14.42
CA ALA A 298 1.16 27.14 -14.93
C ALA A 298 -0.16 26.63 -14.34
N ARG A 299 -1.09 27.54 -14.07
CA ARG A 299 -2.38 27.29 -13.43
C ARG A 299 -3.46 28.12 -14.12
N SER A 300 -4.58 27.47 -14.45
CA SER A 300 -5.79 28.09 -14.99
C SER A 300 -6.92 27.94 -13.97
N VAL A 301 -7.68 29.00 -13.73
CA VAL A 301 -8.91 28.98 -12.93
C VAL A 301 -9.99 29.74 -13.70
N SER A 302 -11.13 29.08 -13.88
CA SER A 302 -12.26 29.61 -14.65
C SER A 302 -13.54 29.66 -13.81
N TYR A 303 -14.25 30.78 -13.88
CA TYR A 303 -15.57 30.98 -13.29
C TYR A 303 -16.61 31.26 -14.38
N ASN A 304 -17.77 30.63 -14.26
CA ASN A 304 -18.98 31.06 -14.99
C ASN A 304 -19.65 32.29 -14.36
N SER A 305 -19.02 32.92 -13.36
CA SER A 305 -19.35 34.25 -12.84
C SER A 305 -18.33 35.30 -13.32
N LYS A 306 -18.24 36.47 -12.69
CA LYS A 306 -17.61 37.67 -13.30
C LYS A 306 -16.29 38.15 -12.67
N TYR A 307 -15.80 37.51 -11.60
CA TYR A 307 -14.91 38.20 -10.64
C TYR A 307 -13.64 37.49 -10.15
N HIS A 308 -13.36 36.23 -10.52
CA HIS A 308 -12.26 35.47 -9.88
C HIS A 308 -11.37 34.62 -10.82
N ASP A 309 -11.50 34.79 -12.14
CA ASP A 309 -10.70 34.05 -13.13
C ASP A 309 -9.19 34.31 -13.00
N GLN A 310 -8.37 33.29 -13.25
CA GLN A 310 -6.91 33.38 -13.16
C GLN A 310 -6.22 32.59 -14.27
N ALA A 311 -5.10 33.14 -14.75
CA ALA A 311 -4.05 32.42 -15.46
C ALA A 311 -2.74 32.85 -14.79
N VAL A 312 -2.04 31.91 -14.15
CA VAL A 312 -0.85 32.20 -13.33
C VAL A 312 0.30 31.32 -13.79
N PHE A 313 1.44 31.97 -14.07
CA PHE A 313 2.63 31.34 -14.62
C PHE A 313 3.82 31.64 -13.70
N ARG A 314 4.63 30.64 -13.39
CA ARG A 314 5.73 30.74 -12.41
C ARG A 314 6.92 29.93 -12.86
N VAL A 315 8.12 30.39 -12.49
CA VAL A 315 9.32 29.56 -12.47
C VAL A 315 9.89 29.62 -11.07
N VAL A 316 10.06 28.45 -10.45
CA VAL A 316 10.64 28.32 -9.11
C VAL A 316 11.95 27.55 -9.15
N SER A 317 12.92 28.01 -8.37
CA SER A 317 14.18 27.30 -8.14
C SER A 317 13.93 26.18 -7.13
N ARG A 318 14.18 24.93 -7.54
CA ARG A 318 14.08 23.76 -6.66
C ARG A 318 15.17 23.80 -5.58
N PRO A 319 16.45 24.14 -5.86
CA PRO A 319 17.46 24.36 -4.82
C PRO A 319 17.05 25.39 -3.76
N ALA A 320 16.33 26.45 -4.12
CA ALA A 320 15.90 27.45 -3.14
C ALA A 320 14.67 27.06 -2.30
N SER A 321 14.18 25.81 -2.43
CA SER A 321 13.32 25.18 -1.41
C SER A 321 14.10 24.56 -0.24
N PHE A 322 15.42 24.41 -0.41
CA PHE A 322 16.35 23.90 0.59
C PHE A 322 16.89 25.04 1.48
N PRO A 323 16.74 24.97 2.82
CA PRO A 323 17.29 25.97 3.72
C PRO A 323 18.80 26.14 3.55
N ARG A 324 19.24 27.39 3.35
CA ARG A 324 20.63 27.78 3.56
C ARG A 324 20.85 28.10 5.04
N LEU A 325 21.84 27.47 5.63
CA LEU A 325 22.26 27.68 7.01
C LEU A 325 23.58 28.46 7.00
N SER A 326 23.61 29.60 7.67
CA SER A 326 24.82 30.41 7.87
C SER A 326 25.39 30.18 9.26
N PHE A 327 26.71 29.99 9.34
CA PHE A 327 27.42 29.64 10.57
C PHE A 327 28.50 30.67 10.95
N LEU A 328 28.94 30.59 12.21
CA LEU A 328 29.95 31.47 12.80
C LEU A 328 31.39 31.18 12.35
N HIS A 329 31.63 30.01 11.74
CA HIS A 329 32.94 29.52 11.34
C HIS A 329 32.86 28.86 9.96
N ASP A 330 34.02 28.67 9.34
CA ASP A 330 34.21 27.83 8.15
C ASP A 330 33.63 26.41 8.37
N VAL A 331 32.84 25.95 7.40
CA VAL A 331 32.23 24.62 7.32
C VAL A 331 32.48 23.95 5.97
N SER A 332 33.44 24.43 5.16
CA SER A 332 33.85 23.84 3.87
C SER A 332 34.31 22.37 3.97
N SER A 333 34.65 21.94 5.18
CA SER A 333 34.94 20.53 5.52
C SER A 333 33.70 19.61 5.55
N TRP A 334 32.50 20.19 5.66
CA TRP A 334 31.20 19.52 5.55
C TRP A 334 30.81 19.43 4.07
N ARG A 335 30.36 18.27 3.62
CA ARG A 335 30.20 17.95 2.19
C ARG A 335 28.77 17.50 1.88
N PRO A 336 28.27 17.72 0.66
CA PRO A 336 27.00 17.13 0.21
C PRO A 336 26.97 15.63 0.48
N GLY A 337 25.92 15.17 1.15
CA GLY A 337 25.77 13.81 1.64
C GLY A 337 26.13 13.59 3.12
N ASP A 338 26.89 14.48 3.76
CA ASP A 338 27.07 14.46 5.22
C ASP A 338 25.73 14.78 5.92
N GLU A 339 25.49 14.15 7.07
CA GLU A 339 24.40 14.49 7.99
C GLU A 339 24.92 15.45 9.08
N ILE A 340 24.19 16.52 9.34
CA ILE A 340 24.42 17.43 10.47
C ILE A 340 23.29 17.35 11.49
N VAL A 341 23.62 17.61 12.76
CA VAL A 341 22.67 17.67 13.86
C VAL A 341 22.48 19.13 14.28
N VAL A 342 21.29 19.68 14.03
CA VAL A 342 20.90 21.04 14.41
C VAL A 342 20.13 20.97 15.72
N THR A 343 20.72 21.46 16.82
CA THR A 343 20.12 21.42 18.17
C THR A 343 19.56 22.77 18.57
N SER A 344 18.35 22.80 19.14
CA SER A 344 17.83 24.00 19.78
C SER A 344 18.56 24.32 21.09
N THR A 345 18.55 25.58 21.53
CA THR A 345 18.98 26.01 22.88
C THR A 345 17.79 26.20 23.84
N ASP A 346 16.63 25.64 23.49
CA ASP A 346 15.39 25.69 24.27
C ASP A 346 15.38 24.62 25.41
N PHE A 347 14.30 24.59 26.21
CA PHE A 347 14.22 23.83 27.47
C PHE A 347 14.35 22.31 27.35
N ASP A 348 14.16 21.70 26.16
CA ASP A 348 14.42 20.28 25.92
C ASP A 348 15.56 20.06 24.93
N TRP A 349 16.73 19.71 25.46
CA TRP A 349 17.95 19.37 24.73
C TRP A 349 17.81 18.14 23.81
N ARG A 350 16.71 17.39 23.88
CA ARG A 350 16.41 16.29 22.96
C ARG A 350 15.80 16.78 21.64
N GLN A 351 15.43 18.06 21.55
CA GLN A 351 14.97 18.68 20.31
C GLN A 351 16.15 18.98 19.40
N ALA A 352 16.56 17.93 18.68
CA ALA A 352 17.56 17.95 17.63
C ALA A 352 16.92 17.58 16.28
N GLU A 353 17.41 18.19 15.20
CA GLU A 353 17.06 17.84 13.84
C GLU A 353 18.28 17.24 13.14
N ILE A 354 18.11 16.08 12.52
CA ILE A 354 19.11 15.56 11.58
C ILE A 354 18.74 16.11 10.20
N ARG A 355 19.75 16.63 9.50
CA ARG A 355 19.60 17.24 8.17
C ARG A 355 20.76 16.81 7.29
N LYS A 356 20.46 16.30 6.10
CA LYS A 356 21.45 16.00 5.07
C LYS A 356 21.85 17.27 4.32
N ILE A 357 23.16 17.48 4.16
CA ILE A 357 23.70 18.56 3.34
C ILE A 357 23.48 18.19 1.86
N VAL A 358 22.92 19.13 1.10
CA VAL A 358 22.74 19.03 -0.35
C VAL A 358 23.78 19.90 -1.07
N ALA A 359 23.89 19.77 -2.39
CA ALA A 359 24.82 20.58 -3.18
C ALA A 359 24.44 22.07 -3.11
N CYS A 360 25.39 22.93 -2.72
CA CYS A 360 25.23 24.38 -2.72
C CYS A 360 26.35 25.03 -3.56
N PRO A 361 26.15 25.24 -4.86
CA PRO A 361 27.18 25.79 -5.75
C PRO A 361 27.59 27.24 -5.42
N ASP A 362 26.77 27.96 -4.65
CA ASP A 362 26.89 29.38 -4.35
C ASP A 362 26.89 29.69 -2.83
N CYS A 363 27.14 28.69 -1.98
CA CYS A 363 27.38 28.92 -0.55
C CYS A 363 28.77 29.52 -0.33
N ALA A 364 28.88 30.49 0.58
CA ALA A 364 30.18 30.90 1.14
C ALA A 364 30.76 29.80 2.05
N ASP A 365 32.06 29.86 2.37
CA ASP A 365 32.76 28.84 3.17
C ASP A 365 32.14 28.61 4.57
N ASN A 366 31.41 29.60 5.09
CA ASN A 366 30.67 29.52 6.37
C ASN A 366 29.17 29.17 6.19
N GLN A 367 28.75 28.62 5.04
CA GLN A 367 27.36 28.27 4.74
C GLN A 367 27.24 26.84 4.20
N VAL A 368 26.10 26.19 4.49
CA VAL A 368 25.67 24.97 3.76
C VAL A 368 24.20 25.07 3.37
N MET A 369 23.78 24.27 2.40
CA MET A 369 22.37 24.06 2.07
C MET A 369 21.95 22.67 2.58
N VAL A 370 20.77 22.54 3.17
CA VAL A 370 20.24 21.27 3.68
C VAL A 370 18.88 20.94 3.07
N GLU A 371 18.52 19.66 3.06
CA GLU A 371 17.20 19.19 2.60
C GLU A 371 16.02 19.96 3.27
N GLY A 372 14.94 20.14 2.50
CA GLY A 372 13.92 21.16 2.75
C GLY A 372 12.52 20.62 2.97
N ALA A 373 11.57 21.54 3.15
CA ALA A 373 10.17 21.31 3.54
C ALA A 373 10.02 20.48 4.83
N TRP A 374 9.79 21.15 5.97
CA TRP A 374 9.47 20.47 7.22
C TRP A 374 8.21 21.01 7.90
N ALA A 375 7.41 20.11 8.47
CA ALA A 375 6.30 20.43 9.36
C ALA A 375 6.25 19.47 10.56
N ARG A 376 6.03 20.04 11.74
CA ARG A 376 5.82 19.34 13.02
C ARG A 376 4.68 20.05 13.73
N ILE A 377 3.48 19.48 13.66
CA ILE A 377 2.25 20.11 14.17
C ILE A 377 1.75 19.27 15.34
N GLU A 378 1.68 19.90 16.51
CA GLU A 378 1.36 19.23 17.76
C GLU A 378 0.56 20.08 18.75
N GLY A 379 -0.43 19.45 19.37
CA GLY A 379 -1.23 20.04 20.44
C GLY A 379 -2.18 21.16 20.00
N VAL A 380 -2.46 21.31 18.70
CA VAL A 380 -3.33 22.36 18.17
C VAL A 380 -4.77 21.89 17.96
N GLU A 381 -5.72 22.82 18.06
CA GLU A 381 -7.10 22.65 17.61
C GLU A 381 -7.30 23.36 16.26
N LEU A 382 -7.92 22.68 15.30
CA LEU A 382 -8.26 23.20 13.97
C LEU A 382 -9.76 23.04 13.74
N THR A 383 -10.46 24.15 13.49
CA THR A 383 -11.94 24.18 13.40
C THR A 383 -12.43 24.85 12.12
N ASN A 384 -13.46 24.31 11.46
CA ASN A 384 -14.06 24.89 10.24
C ASN A 384 -13.10 25.06 9.04
N MET A 385 -11.97 24.35 9.06
CA MET A 385 -10.93 24.39 8.03
C MET A 385 -11.31 23.56 6.78
N GLY A 386 -10.56 23.75 5.68
CA GLY A 386 -10.76 23.06 4.41
C GLY A 386 -11.92 23.60 3.55
N GLN A 387 -12.00 23.23 2.26
CA GLN A 387 -13.09 23.66 1.37
C GLN A 387 -13.50 22.57 0.35
N GLN A 388 -14.72 22.02 0.46
CA GLN A 388 -15.19 20.94 -0.41
C GLN A 388 -15.41 21.31 -1.89
N SER A 389 -15.32 22.60 -2.24
CA SER A 389 -15.40 23.08 -3.62
C SER A 389 -14.03 23.41 -4.25
N VAL A 390 -12.92 23.18 -3.55
CA VAL A 390 -11.56 23.49 -4.03
C VAL A 390 -10.60 22.35 -3.68
N LEU A 391 -10.11 21.66 -4.72
CA LEU A 391 -9.18 20.53 -4.58
C LEU A 391 -7.89 20.94 -3.83
N ALA A 392 -7.24 19.99 -3.17
CA ALA A 392 -6.04 20.18 -2.33
C ALA A 392 -6.20 21.08 -1.09
N THR A 393 -7.36 21.70 -0.83
CA THR A 393 -7.57 22.59 0.32
C THR A 393 -8.08 21.84 1.57
N TYR A 394 -7.17 21.16 2.26
CA TYR A 394 -7.44 20.39 3.49
C TYR A 394 -6.86 21.09 4.74
N PRO A 395 -7.36 20.80 5.96
CA PRO A 395 -6.85 21.39 7.21
C PRO A 395 -5.36 21.08 7.44
N LEU A 396 -4.97 19.84 7.14
CA LEU A 396 -3.61 19.32 7.21
C LEU A 396 -3.35 18.51 5.93
N HIS A 397 -2.39 18.96 5.12
CA HIS A 397 -2.06 18.36 3.82
C HIS A 397 -0.54 18.28 3.65
N PHE A 398 0.00 17.07 3.68
CA PHE A 398 1.34 16.79 3.19
C PHE A 398 1.25 16.44 1.71
N HIS A 399 1.76 17.32 0.84
CA HIS A 399 1.54 17.26 -0.60
C HIS A 399 2.86 17.14 -1.37
N LEU A 400 3.07 15.99 -2.01
CA LEU A 400 4.22 15.66 -2.86
C LEU A 400 5.57 15.95 -2.18
N ALA A 401 5.69 15.59 -0.90
CA ALA A 401 6.85 15.90 -0.06
C ALA A 401 7.95 14.82 -0.10
N ASP A 402 7.74 13.70 -0.80
CA ASP A 402 8.61 12.53 -0.78
C ASP A 402 8.87 12.02 0.66
N ALA A 403 10.07 11.54 0.96
CA ALA A 403 10.41 11.02 2.28
C ALA A 403 10.61 12.16 3.31
N VAL A 404 9.75 12.18 4.33
CA VAL A 404 9.74 13.18 5.41
C VAL A 404 10.06 12.58 6.81
N PRO A 405 11.17 11.82 6.98
CA PRO A 405 11.46 11.13 8.24
C PRO A 405 11.61 12.12 9.41
N GLY A 406 10.98 11.79 10.53
CA GLY A 406 11.00 12.62 11.75
C GLY A 406 10.13 13.88 11.69
N GLN A 407 9.28 14.00 10.68
CA GLN A 407 8.18 14.96 10.61
C GLN A 407 6.88 14.33 11.13
N TYR A 408 5.96 15.14 11.66
CA TYR A 408 4.77 14.61 12.30
C TYR A 408 3.55 15.55 12.33
N LEU A 409 2.38 14.92 12.35
CA LEU A 409 1.11 15.46 12.83
C LEU A 409 0.72 14.66 14.07
N ARG A 410 0.84 15.21 15.28
CA ARG A 410 0.50 14.44 16.50
C ARG A 410 -0.22 15.17 17.60
N ASN A 411 -1.04 14.46 18.38
CA ASN A 411 -1.77 15.02 19.54
C ASN A 411 -2.70 16.21 19.18
N ASN A 412 -3.17 16.32 17.93
CA ASN A 412 -4.00 17.45 17.47
C ASN A 412 -5.50 17.11 17.50
N VAL A 413 -6.34 18.14 17.54
CA VAL A 413 -7.80 18.03 17.34
C VAL A 413 -8.17 18.77 16.06
N ILE A 414 -8.82 18.08 15.13
CA ILE A 414 -9.35 18.65 13.88
C ILE A 414 -10.85 18.38 13.90
N ARG A 415 -11.68 19.43 13.94
CA ARG A 415 -13.14 19.25 14.01
C ARG A 415 -13.94 20.20 13.15
N ASP A 416 -15.15 19.75 12.83
CA ASP A 416 -16.12 20.47 12.02
C ASP A 416 -15.49 20.90 10.67
N SER A 417 -14.68 20.01 10.08
CA SER A 417 -13.94 20.27 8.84
C SER A 417 -14.90 20.35 7.66
N ASN A 418 -14.70 21.36 6.83
CA ASN A 418 -15.45 21.55 5.58
C ASN A 418 -14.78 20.82 4.39
N SER A 419 -13.84 19.92 4.67
CA SER A 419 -13.33 18.89 3.77
C SER A 419 -12.75 17.73 4.61
N ARG A 420 -11.75 16.99 4.11
CA ARG A 420 -11.06 15.88 4.78
C ARG A 420 -10.39 16.30 6.10
N CYS A 421 -9.93 15.34 6.90
CA CYS A 421 -9.23 15.65 8.16
C CYS A 421 -7.72 15.82 7.95
N ILE A 422 -7.05 14.77 7.46
CA ILE A 422 -5.60 14.75 7.19
C ILE A 422 -5.35 14.06 5.85
N THR A 423 -4.69 14.76 4.92
CA THR A 423 -4.27 14.22 3.63
C THR A 423 -2.76 13.98 3.59
N ILE A 424 -2.39 12.77 3.16
CA ILE A 424 -1.03 12.37 2.79
C ILE A 424 -1.06 12.09 1.28
N HIS A 425 -0.31 12.86 0.50
CA HIS A 425 -0.31 12.80 -0.96
C HIS A 425 1.14 12.73 -1.43
N GLY A 426 1.53 11.68 -2.16
CA GLY A 426 2.90 11.46 -2.66
C GLY A 426 4.00 11.70 -1.62
N THR A 427 3.76 11.23 -0.39
CA THR A 427 4.60 11.50 0.79
C THR A 427 4.83 10.22 1.58
N ASP A 428 6.07 10.03 2.04
CA ASP A 428 6.58 8.81 2.65
C ASP A 428 7.19 9.08 4.03
N HIS A 429 7.20 8.08 4.92
CA HIS A 429 7.83 8.15 6.26
C HIS A 429 7.26 9.20 7.24
N LEU A 430 6.07 9.75 7.00
CA LEU A 430 5.37 10.67 7.91
C LEU A 430 4.80 9.93 9.13
N GLU A 431 4.87 10.55 10.30
CA GLU A 431 4.11 10.12 11.49
C GLU A 431 2.80 10.91 11.62
N VAL A 432 1.67 10.21 11.71
CA VAL A 432 0.36 10.77 12.04
C VAL A 432 -0.16 10.02 13.27
N SER A 433 -0.03 10.61 14.47
CA SER A 433 -0.28 9.88 15.72
C SER A 433 -1.11 10.62 16.78
N ASN A 434 -1.95 9.89 17.52
CA ASN A 434 -2.78 10.42 18.61
C ASN A 434 -3.71 11.60 18.21
N ASN A 435 -4.04 11.79 16.93
CA ASN A 435 -4.92 12.90 16.51
C ASN A 435 -6.40 12.53 16.65
N VAL A 436 -7.26 13.52 16.89
CA VAL A 436 -8.72 13.38 16.90
C VAL A 436 -9.31 14.13 15.71
N CYS A 437 -9.99 13.41 14.83
CA CYS A 437 -10.85 13.95 13.77
C CYS A 437 -12.32 13.83 14.21
N LEU A 438 -13.08 14.92 14.20
CA LEU A 438 -14.49 14.95 14.61
C LEU A 438 -15.34 15.79 13.65
N ASN A 439 -16.27 15.18 12.93
CA ASN A 439 -17.11 15.80 11.90
C ASN A 439 -16.29 16.36 10.72
N HIS A 440 -16.25 15.63 9.59
CA HIS A 440 -15.52 16.05 8.38
C HIS A 440 -16.18 15.53 7.09
N LEU A 441 -15.92 16.19 5.96
CA LEU A 441 -16.55 15.88 4.67
C LEU A 441 -15.56 15.16 3.74
N GLY A 442 -15.94 13.98 3.23
CA GLY A 442 -15.04 13.09 2.52
C GLY A 442 -14.12 12.30 3.48
N HIS A 443 -13.20 11.51 2.91
CA HIS A 443 -12.32 10.61 3.68
C HIS A 443 -11.58 11.31 4.84
N GLY A 444 -11.36 10.59 5.94
CA GLY A 444 -10.79 11.17 7.17
C GLY A 444 -9.29 11.35 7.14
N ILE A 445 -8.55 10.31 7.51
CA ILE A 445 -7.11 10.20 7.25
C ILE A 445 -6.93 9.49 5.91
N PHE A 446 -6.35 10.18 4.93
CA PHE A 446 -6.51 9.86 3.52
C PHE A 446 -5.16 9.85 2.79
N LEU A 447 -4.81 8.71 2.19
CA LEU A 447 -3.68 8.55 1.26
C LEU A 447 -4.18 8.71 -0.18
N GLU A 448 -3.66 9.65 -0.96
CA GLU A 448 -4.32 10.10 -2.20
C GLU A 448 -4.06 9.18 -3.41
N ASP A 449 -2.81 8.85 -3.71
CA ASP A 449 -2.41 8.39 -5.05
C ASP A 449 -1.98 6.90 -5.13
N SER A 450 -2.17 6.08 -4.10
CA SER A 450 -1.59 4.71 -4.05
C SER A 450 -0.07 4.68 -4.11
N ALA A 451 0.58 5.76 -3.64
CA ALA A 451 2.02 6.02 -3.80
C ALA A 451 2.77 6.18 -2.47
N GLU A 452 2.02 6.45 -1.40
CA GLU A 452 2.48 6.89 -0.09
C GLU A 452 2.93 5.71 0.77
N GLN A 453 4.22 5.63 1.12
CA GLN A 453 4.81 4.45 1.75
C GLN A 453 5.55 4.75 3.06
N ASN A 454 5.70 3.72 3.89
CA ASN A 454 6.42 3.75 5.16
C ASN A 454 5.88 4.73 6.21
N ASN A 455 4.72 5.34 5.98
CA ASN A 455 4.05 6.22 6.93
C ASN A 455 3.56 5.42 8.15
N THR A 456 3.45 6.10 9.29
CA THR A 456 2.98 5.53 10.56
C THR A 456 1.70 6.25 10.98
N ILE A 457 0.58 5.54 10.96
CA ILE A 457 -0.75 6.05 11.34
C ILE A 457 -1.16 5.31 12.61
N HIS A 458 -1.09 6.00 13.76
CA HIS A 458 -1.02 5.36 15.07
C HIS A 458 -1.90 6.02 16.15
N ARG A 459 -2.81 5.27 16.79
CA ARG A 459 -3.71 5.78 17.86
C ARG A 459 -4.55 7.01 17.49
N ASN A 460 -4.86 7.22 16.21
CA ASN A 460 -5.78 8.30 15.82
C ASN A 460 -7.24 7.88 16.04
N LEU A 461 -8.09 8.83 16.41
CA LEU A 461 -9.53 8.66 16.58
C LEU A 461 -10.25 9.46 15.48
N VAL A 462 -11.10 8.82 14.69
CA VAL A 462 -11.85 9.47 13.61
C VAL A 462 -13.34 9.23 13.77
N ILE A 463 -14.10 10.31 13.91
CA ILE A 463 -15.54 10.35 14.20
C ILE A 463 -16.23 11.30 13.22
N GLY A 464 -17.45 10.97 12.78
CA GLY A 464 -18.28 11.88 11.97
C GLY A 464 -17.79 12.09 10.54
N THR A 465 -17.25 11.05 9.92
CA THR A 465 -16.93 10.98 8.49
C THR A 465 -18.21 10.99 7.66
N GLN A 466 -18.46 12.09 6.95
CA GLN A 466 -19.66 12.32 6.13
C GLN A 466 -19.30 12.37 4.64
N HIS A 467 -20.26 12.08 3.76
CA HIS A 467 -19.99 12.07 2.31
C HIS A 467 -19.50 13.41 1.75
N GLY A 468 -18.70 13.31 0.68
CA GLY A 468 -18.06 14.45 0.02
C GLY A 468 -18.32 14.49 -1.49
N MET A 469 -17.72 15.47 -2.16
CA MET A 469 -17.91 15.68 -3.61
C MET A 469 -16.59 15.68 -4.41
N LEU A 470 -15.43 15.72 -3.74
CA LEU A 470 -14.13 15.94 -4.38
C LEU A 470 -13.71 14.79 -5.30
N LEU A 471 -13.71 13.55 -4.78
CA LEU A 471 -13.47 12.34 -5.58
C LEU A 471 -14.76 11.54 -5.78
N TYR A 472 -14.75 10.59 -6.72
CA TYR A 472 -15.84 9.64 -6.91
C TYR A 472 -16.04 8.77 -5.65
N THR A 473 -14.96 8.38 -4.96
CA THR A 473 -14.98 7.58 -3.73
C THR A 473 -15.61 8.29 -2.51
N ASP A 474 -15.47 9.63 -2.41
CA ASP A 474 -16.08 10.43 -1.34
C ASP A 474 -17.62 10.46 -1.44
N ARG A 475 -18.17 10.33 -2.66
CA ARG A 475 -19.58 10.59 -2.98
C ARG A 475 -20.51 9.47 -2.55
N HIS A 476 -21.68 9.86 -2.07
CA HIS A 476 -22.83 8.96 -1.96
C HIS A 476 -23.32 8.57 -3.37
N ASP A 477 -24.04 7.46 -3.49
CA ASP A 477 -24.29 6.81 -4.78
C ASP A 477 -25.23 7.60 -5.71
N ASP A 478 -26.25 8.24 -5.13
CA ASP A 478 -27.19 9.17 -5.79
C ASP A 478 -26.54 10.48 -6.30
N TRP A 479 -25.33 10.82 -5.83
CA TRP A 479 -24.56 12.00 -6.27
C TRP A 479 -23.65 11.69 -7.47
N CYS A 480 -23.76 10.48 -8.05
CA CYS A 480 -22.92 10.01 -9.14
C CYS A 480 -23.70 9.64 -10.41
N GLU A 481 -23.16 10.03 -11.56
CA GLU A 481 -23.70 9.71 -12.89
C GLU A 481 -23.81 8.20 -13.14
N ASN A 482 -22.95 7.42 -12.50
CA ASN A 482 -23.00 5.96 -12.43
C ASN A 482 -22.69 5.52 -10.99
N PRO A 483 -23.70 5.07 -10.21
CA PRO A 483 -23.54 4.63 -8.82
C PRO A 483 -22.42 3.60 -8.58
N LYS A 484 -22.11 2.75 -9.57
CA LYS A 484 -21.03 1.74 -9.47
C LYS A 484 -19.64 2.35 -9.19
N LEU A 485 -19.41 3.59 -9.62
CA LEU A 485 -18.10 4.25 -9.60
C LEU A 485 -17.74 4.85 -8.23
N CYS A 486 -18.72 4.93 -7.33
CA CYS A 486 -18.68 5.77 -6.13
C CYS A 486 -18.93 4.95 -4.86
N ASN A 487 -19.24 5.66 -3.77
CA ASN A 487 -19.60 5.11 -2.48
C ASN A 487 -18.55 4.12 -1.93
N LEU A 488 -17.45 4.72 -1.43
CA LEU A 488 -16.33 4.08 -0.75
C LEU A 488 -15.80 4.95 0.40
N LEU A 489 -16.62 5.88 0.89
CA LEU A 489 -16.27 6.83 1.94
C LEU A 489 -15.70 6.07 3.15
N SER A 490 -14.59 6.57 3.72
CA SER A 490 -13.87 5.86 4.78
C SER A 490 -13.24 6.81 5.79
N SER A 491 -13.35 6.50 7.09
CA SER A 491 -12.68 7.26 8.15
C SER A 491 -11.15 7.17 8.03
N PHE A 492 -10.64 6.01 7.61
CA PHE A 492 -9.25 5.82 7.18
C PHE A 492 -9.24 5.25 5.76
N TRP A 493 -8.57 5.93 4.84
CA TRP A 493 -8.48 5.57 3.43
C TRP A 493 -7.02 5.30 3.06
N ILE A 494 -6.69 4.01 2.91
CA ILE A 494 -5.31 3.52 2.77
C ILE A 494 -5.13 2.96 1.36
N THR A 495 -4.47 3.73 0.49
CA THR A 495 -4.28 3.38 -0.93
C THR A 495 -2.98 2.62 -1.22
N HIS A 496 -2.08 2.46 -0.25
CA HIS A 496 -0.90 1.61 -0.37
C HIS A 496 -0.69 0.75 0.89
N PRO A 497 -0.46 -0.57 0.77
CA PRO A 497 -0.29 -1.46 1.92
C PRO A 497 1.02 -1.28 2.73
N ASN A 498 2.02 -0.53 2.23
CA ASN A 498 3.34 -0.44 2.86
C ASN A 498 3.41 0.55 4.05
N ASN A 499 2.35 0.64 4.85
CA ASN A 499 2.18 1.61 5.92
C ASN A 499 1.86 0.90 7.25
N ALA A 500 2.26 1.50 8.37
CA ALA A 500 2.02 0.96 9.71
C ALA A 500 0.74 1.56 10.30
N ILE A 501 -0.37 0.81 10.25
CA ILE A 501 -1.70 1.24 10.70
C ILE A 501 -2.00 0.55 12.04
N THR A 502 -1.86 1.27 13.15
CA THR A 502 -1.87 0.66 14.49
C THR A 502 -2.71 1.39 15.55
N ASP A 503 -3.46 0.64 16.34
CA ASP A 503 -4.25 1.13 17.49
C ASP A 503 -5.25 2.27 17.18
N ASN A 504 -5.61 2.48 15.91
CA ASN A 504 -6.51 3.56 15.49
C ASN A 504 -7.98 3.18 15.73
N VAL A 505 -8.83 4.18 15.95
CA VAL A 505 -10.26 4.01 16.18
C VAL A 505 -11.04 4.73 15.08
N ALA A 506 -11.70 3.95 14.22
CA ALA A 506 -12.76 4.44 13.34
C ALA A 506 -14.09 4.33 14.10
N ALA A 507 -14.74 5.47 14.31
CA ALA A 507 -15.90 5.62 15.17
C ALA A 507 -16.88 6.67 14.62
N GLY A 508 -17.29 6.57 13.35
CA GLY A 508 -18.42 7.36 12.85
C GLY A 508 -18.44 7.66 11.36
N SER A 509 -18.51 6.65 10.49
CA SER A 509 -18.61 6.80 9.04
C SER A 509 -20.00 6.57 8.48
N ASP A 510 -20.39 7.45 7.55
CA ASP A 510 -21.51 7.25 6.61
C ASP A 510 -21.17 6.20 5.52
N GLY A 511 -19.93 5.68 5.50
CA GLY A 511 -19.49 4.53 4.69
C GLY A 511 -18.75 3.49 5.55
N HIS A 512 -17.50 3.19 5.20
CA HIS A 512 -16.63 2.23 5.90
C HIS A 512 -15.85 2.85 7.06
N GLY A 513 -15.39 2.03 8.01
CA GLY A 513 -14.49 2.46 9.07
C GLY A 513 -13.05 2.63 8.57
N ILE A 514 -12.38 1.53 8.26
CA ILE A 514 -11.06 1.51 7.61
C ILE A 514 -11.18 0.83 6.25
N SER A 515 -10.66 1.46 5.20
CA SER A 515 -10.57 0.89 3.86
C SER A 515 -9.13 0.73 3.38
N LEU A 516 -8.82 -0.45 2.84
CA LEU A 516 -7.62 -0.75 2.08
C LEU A 516 -8.03 -1.02 0.62
N THR A 517 -7.91 0.02 -0.21
CA THR A 517 -8.41 0.07 -1.59
C THR A 517 -7.31 0.68 -2.48
N PHE A 518 -6.73 -0.09 -3.40
CA PHE A 518 -5.46 0.27 -4.07
C PHE A 518 -5.63 0.43 -5.59
N SER A 519 -4.83 1.25 -6.27
CA SER A 519 -4.70 1.17 -7.75
C SER A 519 -3.50 0.31 -8.18
N ASP A 520 -3.56 -0.24 -9.40
CA ASP A 520 -2.47 -1.01 -10.01
C ASP A 520 -1.25 -0.15 -10.39
N GLN A 521 -1.39 1.18 -10.43
CA GLN A 521 -0.28 2.13 -10.55
C GLN A 521 -0.51 3.33 -9.65
N PRO A 522 0.54 4.06 -9.24
CA PRO A 522 0.37 5.37 -8.64
C PRO A 522 -0.50 6.27 -9.52
N LEU A 523 -1.41 7.02 -8.91
CA LEU A 523 -2.33 7.93 -9.58
C LEU A 523 -1.71 9.32 -9.76
N GLY A 524 -2.40 10.16 -10.53
CA GLY A 524 -2.29 11.62 -10.47
C GLY A 524 -0.87 12.17 -10.60
N LEU A 525 -0.51 13.07 -9.67
CA LEU A 525 0.79 13.75 -9.67
C LEU A 525 1.91 12.87 -9.11
N SER A 526 1.58 11.79 -8.39
CA SER A 526 2.56 10.87 -7.84
C SER A 526 3.14 9.92 -8.89
N LEU A 527 2.44 9.61 -9.99
CA LEU A 527 2.92 8.69 -11.04
C LEU A 527 4.28 9.09 -11.62
N GLN A 528 4.39 10.28 -12.21
CA GLN A 528 5.66 10.76 -12.77
C GLN A 528 6.73 10.89 -11.67
N ARG A 529 6.34 11.23 -10.44
CA ARG A 529 7.26 11.37 -9.31
C ARG A 529 7.87 10.04 -8.86
N GLN A 530 7.11 8.96 -8.87
CA GLN A 530 7.62 7.61 -8.59
C GLN A 530 8.51 7.11 -9.74
N ILE A 531 8.24 7.50 -10.99
CA ILE A 531 9.10 7.23 -12.15
C ILE A 531 10.43 7.98 -12.01
N ASP A 532 10.40 9.30 -11.78
CA ASP A 532 11.59 10.15 -11.59
C ASP A 532 12.49 9.67 -10.43
N ARG A 533 11.89 9.07 -9.38
CA ARG A 533 12.58 8.49 -8.22
C ARG A 533 13.12 7.07 -8.44
N GLY A 534 12.79 6.43 -9.57
CA GLY A 534 13.16 5.02 -9.84
C GLY A 534 12.44 4.00 -8.95
N LEU A 535 11.25 4.36 -8.45
CA LEU A 535 10.44 3.54 -7.53
C LEU A 535 9.15 3.02 -8.17
N TYR A 536 8.78 3.52 -9.35
CA TYR A 536 7.61 3.04 -10.08
C TYR A 536 7.76 1.57 -10.49
N GLN A 537 6.78 0.76 -10.09
CA GLN A 537 6.58 -0.60 -10.57
C GLN A 537 5.07 -0.84 -10.73
N PHE A 538 4.64 -1.26 -11.92
CA PHE A 538 3.25 -1.64 -12.18
C PHE A 538 2.82 -2.81 -11.28
N GLN A 539 1.58 -2.75 -10.80
CA GLN A 539 0.95 -3.69 -9.85
C GLN A 539 1.71 -3.87 -8.52
N SER A 540 2.65 -3.00 -8.16
CA SER A 540 3.39 -3.09 -6.90
C SER A 540 2.50 -3.17 -5.66
N THR A 541 1.42 -2.39 -5.62
CA THR A 541 0.44 -2.36 -4.52
C THR A 541 -0.19 -3.73 -4.25
N ARG A 542 -0.70 -4.43 -5.28
CA ARG A 542 -1.36 -5.74 -5.12
C ARG A 542 -0.40 -6.84 -4.66
N TYR A 543 0.89 -6.73 -5.00
CA TYR A 543 1.93 -7.68 -4.65
C TYR A 543 2.68 -7.30 -3.35
N THR A 544 2.47 -6.10 -2.81
CA THR A 544 3.13 -5.64 -1.58
C THR A 544 2.36 -6.08 -0.34
N LYS A 545 2.99 -6.89 0.52
CA LYS A 545 2.46 -7.27 1.82
C LYS A 545 2.14 -6.05 2.70
N VAL A 546 0.98 -6.07 3.37
CA VAL A 546 0.63 -5.05 4.39
C VAL A 546 1.69 -5.03 5.49
N LYS A 547 2.28 -3.85 5.72
CA LYS A 547 3.47 -3.69 6.56
C LYS A 547 3.20 -3.99 8.03
N VAL A 548 2.22 -3.29 8.64
CA VAL A 548 1.67 -3.60 9.97
C VAL A 548 0.21 -3.16 10.00
N PHE A 549 -0.70 -4.05 10.44
CA PHE A 549 -2.10 -3.71 10.68
C PHE A 549 -2.57 -4.40 11.97
N THR A 550 -2.60 -3.68 13.09
CA THR A 550 -2.97 -4.29 14.38
C THR A 550 -3.57 -3.32 15.40
N GLY A 551 -4.37 -3.83 16.35
CA GLY A 551 -4.97 -3.05 17.44
C GLY A 551 -6.09 -2.09 17.03
N ASN A 552 -6.38 -1.96 15.73
CA ASN A 552 -7.37 -1.02 15.23
C ASN A 552 -8.80 -1.44 15.62
N VAL A 553 -9.64 -0.45 15.93
CA VAL A 553 -11.04 -0.60 16.33
C VAL A 553 -11.97 0.05 15.29
N MET A 554 -13.07 -0.61 14.91
CA MET A 554 -14.03 -0.12 13.90
C MET A 554 -15.49 -0.31 14.32
N HIS A 555 -16.20 0.80 14.55
CA HIS A 555 -17.66 0.93 14.78
C HIS A 555 -18.19 2.27 14.19
N SER A 556 -19.52 2.56 14.15
CA SER A 556 -20.13 3.91 13.89
C SER A 556 -20.17 4.50 12.44
N ASN A 557 -21.21 5.07 11.76
CA ASN A 557 -22.49 5.84 12.06
C ASN A 557 -23.91 5.18 11.97
N ASN A 558 -24.58 5.06 10.80
CA ASN A 558 -26.02 4.73 10.62
C ASN A 558 -26.45 4.65 9.11
N GLU A 559 -27.49 3.87 8.73
CA GLU A 559 -28.09 3.90 7.37
C GLU A 559 -29.32 4.83 7.26
N VAL A 560 -29.39 5.60 6.17
CA VAL A 560 -30.61 6.31 5.73
C VAL A 560 -30.95 5.85 4.30
N SER A 561 -31.66 4.72 4.19
CA SER A 561 -32.02 4.10 2.90
C SER A 561 -33.53 4.01 2.72
N ASN A 562 -34.02 4.51 1.58
CA ASN A 562 -35.44 4.74 1.32
C ASN A 562 -36.24 3.49 0.91
N THR A 563 -35.70 2.27 1.11
CA THR A 563 -36.33 1.03 0.61
C THR A 563 -36.63 -0.04 1.65
N VAL A 564 -35.97 -0.04 2.83
CA VAL A 564 -36.34 -0.90 3.97
C VAL A 564 -36.13 -0.14 5.29
N PRO A 565 -37.14 -0.01 6.18
CA PRO A 565 -36.99 0.72 7.44
C PRO A 565 -36.25 -0.11 8.51
N VAL A 566 -34.91 -0.12 8.48
CA VAL A 566 -34.06 -0.65 9.55
C VAL A 566 -33.96 0.36 10.70
N THR A 567 -35.09 0.57 11.40
CA THR A 567 -35.19 1.53 12.50
C THR A 567 -34.67 0.96 13.82
N GLY A 568 -33.71 1.66 14.45
CA GLY A 568 -33.38 1.52 15.89
C GLY A 568 -32.10 0.74 16.23
N ASN A 569 -30.92 1.31 15.97
CA ASN A 569 -29.67 0.87 16.60
C ASN A 569 -28.82 2.08 17.07
N VAL A 570 -28.03 1.92 18.15
CA VAL A 570 -27.47 3.04 18.95
C VAL A 570 -26.01 2.89 19.35
N MET A 571 -25.42 4.07 19.64
CA MET A 571 -24.00 4.37 19.85
C MET A 571 -23.19 4.23 18.57
N HIS A 572 -23.88 4.57 17.47
CA HIS A 572 -23.44 4.65 16.10
C HIS A 572 -22.87 3.31 15.54
N SER A 573 -23.26 2.89 14.32
CA SER A 573 -22.69 1.73 13.57
C SER A 573 -22.20 2.03 12.14
N ASN A 574 -20.98 1.64 11.66
CA ASN A 574 -20.49 2.03 10.29
C ASN A 574 -21.53 1.62 9.25
N ASN A 575 -21.87 2.53 8.33
CA ASN A 575 -22.99 2.31 7.42
C ASN A 575 -22.77 1.07 6.52
N GLU A 576 -21.53 0.86 6.08
CA GLU A 576 -21.15 -0.35 5.36
C GLU A 576 -20.32 -1.29 6.27
N ASP A 577 -19.10 -1.62 5.84
CA ASP A 577 -18.18 -2.51 6.56
C ASP A 577 -17.28 -1.76 7.55
N GLY A 578 -17.06 -2.34 8.73
CA GLY A 578 -16.07 -1.83 9.69
C GLY A 578 -14.66 -1.83 9.10
N LEU A 579 -14.24 -2.97 8.55
CA LEU A 579 -13.08 -3.11 7.66
C LEU A 579 -13.52 -3.46 6.24
N TRP A 580 -13.15 -2.62 5.27
CA TRP A 580 -13.20 -2.94 3.84
C TRP A 580 -11.78 -3.20 3.32
N PHE A 581 -11.46 -4.42 2.92
CA PHE A 581 -10.21 -4.74 2.23
C PHE A 581 -10.52 -5.41 0.90
N ASP A 582 -11.10 -4.66 -0.02
CA ASP A 582 -11.36 -5.03 -1.41
C ASP A 582 -11.35 -3.75 -2.27
N THR A 583 -11.75 -3.85 -3.53
CA THR A 583 -11.73 -2.79 -4.54
C THR A 583 -10.35 -2.42 -5.07
N ARG A 584 -10.25 -2.33 -6.40
CA ARG A 584 -9.20 -1.60 -7.10
C ARG A 584 -9.70 -0.22 -7.52
N LEU A 585 -8.83 0.78 -7.48
CA LEU A 585 -9.08 2.11 -8.02
C LEU A 585 -8.67 2.18 -9.48
N SER A 586 -9.53 2.78 -10.33
CA SER A 586 -9.17 3.07 -11.71
C SER A 586 -8.05 4.09 -11.78
N TYR A 587 -7.11 3.85 -12.70
CA TYR A 587 -6.10 4.79 -13.15
C TYR A 587 -6.47 5.47 -14.49
N GLY A 588 -7.78 5.59 -14.78
CA GLY A 588 -8.32 6.27 -15.96
C GLY A 588 -8.43 5.40 -17.21
N PHE A 589 -8.76 4.11 -17.07
CA PHE A 589 -8.82 3.15 -18.17
C PHE A 589 -10.23 2.59 -18.42
N THR A 590 -10.40 1.81 -19.49
CA THR A 590 -11.66 1.15 -19.86
C THR A 590 -11.67 -0.32 -19.46
N GLU A 591 -12.74 -0.77 -18.82
CA GLU A 591 -13.06 -2.19 -18.58
C GLU A 591 -14.36 -2.54 -19.33
N ASP A 592 -14.41 -3.69 -20.00
CA ASP A 592 -15.63 -4.20 -20.68
C ASP A 592 -16.37 -3.20 -21.60
N ASN A 593 -15.62 -2.31 -22.28
CA ASN A 593 -16.07 -1.17 -23.10
C ASN A 593 -16.74 0.00 -22.32
N GLU A 594 -16.70 0.00 -20.98
CA GLU A 594 -17.11 1.11 -20.10
C GLU A 594 -15.86 1.87 -19.62
N PHE A 595 -15.88 3.21 -19.59
CA PHE A 595 -14.77 4.04 -19.11
C PHE A 595 -14.90 4.30 -17.61
N TYR A 596 -13.83 4.01 -16.86
CA TYR A 596 -13.75 4.23 -15.41
C TYR A 596 -12.84 5.44 -15.15
N PRO A 597 -13.38 6.60 -14.70
CA PRO A 597 -12.59 7.77 -14.34
C PRO A 597 -11.50 7.46 -13.31
N GLU A 598 -10.40 8.20 -13.33
CA GLU A 598 -9.34 8.06 -12.33
C GLU A 598 -9.87 8.25 -10.90
N ASN A 599 -9.37 7.45 -9.95
CA ASN A 599 -9.82 7.42 -8.55
C ASN A 599 -11.31 7.04 -8.37
N ALA A 600 -11.91 6.35 -9.35
CA ALA A 600 -13.21 5.67 -9.23
C ALA A 600 -13.07 4.18 -8.86
N LYS A 601 -14.15 3.60 -8.32
CA LYS A 601 -14.30 2.17 -7.99
C LYS A 601 -14.23 1.31 -9.26
N ALA A 602 -13.24 0.42 -9.38
CA ALA A 602 -12.97 -0.39 -10.57
C ALA A 602 -12.63 -1.84 -10.21
N GLY A 603 -13.67 -2.65 -10.00
CA GLY A 603 -13.55 -4.09 -9.79
C GLY A 603 -13.01 -4.49 -8.41
N SER A 604 -12.45 -5.69 -8.33
CA SER A 604 -11.81 -6.29 -7.14
C SER A 604 -10.40 -5.77 -6.93
N SER A 605 -9.89 -5.75 -5.68
CA SER A 605 -8.48 -5.39 -5.41
C SER A 605 -7.48 -6.41 -5.98
N ILE A 606 -7.93 -7.67 -6.16
CA ILE A 606 -7.12 -8.83 -6.59
C ILE A 606 -5.75 -8.90 -5.89
N TYR A 607 -5.73 -8.57 -4.59
CA TYR A 607 -4.57 -8.54 -3.72
C TYR A 607 -3.89 -9.93 -3.67
N SER A 608 -2.58 -9.99 -3.88
CA SER A 608 -1.81 -11.24 -3.99
C SER A 608 -0.36 -11.00 -3.50
N PRO A 609 -0.16 -10.69 -2.20
CA PRO A 609 1.14 -10.35 -1.62
C PRO A 609 2.21 -11.42 -1.87
N ARG A 610 3.39 -10.97 -2.31
CA ARG A 610 4.51 -11.81 -2.75
C ARG A 610 5.85 -11.29 -2.23
N ASP A 611 6.82 -12.19 -2.17
CA ASP A 611 8.24 -11.87 -1.93
C ASP A 611 9.10 -12.46 -3.07
N PRO A 612 9.87 -11.63 -3.82
CA PRO A 612 9.76 -10.17 -3.89
C PRO A 612 8.37 -9.70 -4.35
N PRO A 613 7.96 -8.44 -4.10
CA PRO A 613 6.61 -7.94 -4.38
C PRO A 613 6.35 -7.66 -5.87
N ASN A 614 6.35 -8.71 -6.69
CA ASN A 614 5.97 -8.71 -8.10
C ASN A 614 5.34 -10.05 -8.49
N GLU A 615 4.85 -10.15 -9.72
CA GLU A 615 4.16 -11.34 -10.27
C GLU A 615 4.97 -12.65 -10.16
N ASN A 616 6.30 -12.58 -10.22
CA ASN A 616 7.21 -13.73 -10.19
C ASN A 616 7.64 -14.11 -8.75
N GLY A 617 7.23 -13.33 -7.74
CA GLY A 617 7.51 -13.64 -6.34
C GLY A 617 6.63 -14.76 -5.79
N THR A 618 7.13 -15.44 -4.75
CA THR A 618 6.37 -16.46 -4.01
C THR A 618 5.30 -15.81 -3.14
N LEU A 619 4.09 -16.37 -3.10
CA LEU A 619 3.00 -15.89 -2.23
C LEU A 619 3.44 -15.85 -0.76
N VAL A 620 3.09 -14.77 -0.05
CA VAL A 620 3.37 -14.63 1.39
C VAL A 620 2.13 -14.24 2.18
N GLU A 621 1.96 -14.85 3.36
CA GLU A 621 0.83 -14.58 4.25
C GLU A 621 0.84 -13.13 4.74
N THR A 622 -0.31 -12.46 4.70
CA THR A 622 -0.54 -11.16 5.34
C THR A 622 -1.36 -11.34 6.61
N VAL A 623 -0.79 -10.98 7.77
CA VAL A 623 -1.47 -11.09 9.07
C VAL A 623 -2.06 -9.73 9.47
N LEU A 624 -3.36 -9.71 9.73
CA LEU A 624 -4.09 -8.62 10.37
C LEU A 624 -4.44 -9.10 11.78
N SER A 625 -4.14 -8.37 12.86
CA SER A 625 -4.31 -8.94 14.21
C SER A 625 -4.79 -7.99 15.30
N HIS A 626 -5.36 -8.54 16.37
CA HIS A 626 -5.86 -7.77 17.53
C HIS A 626 -6.91 -6.70 17.13
N LEU A 627 -7.67 -6.96 16.06
CA LEU A 627 -8.68 -6.03 15.57
C LEU A 627 -9.97 -6.18 16.38
N THR A 628 -10.65 -5.07 16.63
CA THR A 628 -11.92 -5.07 17.37
C THR A 628 -13.00 -4.41 16.51
N MET A 629 -13.94 -5.20 16.03
CA MET A 629 -15.03 -4.73 15.16
C MET A 629 -16.37 -5.11 15.80
N TYR A 630 -17.20 -4.11 16.08
CA TYR A 630 -18.54 -4.32 16.62
C TYR A 630 -19.48 -3.23 16.15
N LYS A 631 -20.79 -3.48 16.14
CA LYS A 631 -21.81 -2.47 15.79
C LYS A 631 -21.43 -1.78 14.47
N ASN A 632 -21.52 -2.52 13.39
CA ASN A 632 -21.42 -2.07 12.00
C ASN A 632 -22.69 -2.52 11.27
N VAL A 633 -23.31 -1.65 10.48
CA VAL A 633 -24.64 -1.87 9.85
C VAL A 633 -24.56 -2.93 8.76
N GLY A 634 -23.59 -2.81 7.85
CA GLY A 634 -23.30 -3.83 6.86
C GLY A 634 -22.66 -5.06 7.51
N ARG A 635 -21.36 -4.97 7.79
CA ARG A 635 -20.58 -6.10 8.35
C ARG A 635 -19.45 -5.59 9.25
N ASN A 636 -18.93 -6.45 10.12
CA ASN A 636 -17.69 -6.13 10.83
C ASN A 636 -16.48 -6.12 9.88
N ALA A 637 -16.37 -7.07 8.94
CA ALA A 637 -15.35 -7.04 7.90
C ALA A 637 -15.76 -7.72 6.56
N TRP A 638 -15.30 -7.13 5.45
CA TRP A 638 -15.24 -7.72 4.11
C TRP A 638 -13.78 -7.73 3.62
N VAL A 639 -13.26 -8.89 3.22
CA VAL A 639 -11.85 -9.08 2.88
C VAL A 639 -11.67 -9.87 1.58
N ARG A 640 -10.93 -9.28 0.64
CA ARG A 640 -10.43 -9.90 -0.60
C ARG A 640 -9.10 -10.59 -0.31
N CYS A 641 -9.15 -11.87 0.03
CA CYS A 641 -8.04 -12.56 0.64
C CYS A 641 -7.01 -13.03 -0.38
N GLY A 642 -5.81 -12.44 -0.31
CA GLY A 642 -4.63 -12.84 -1.06
C GLY A 642 -3.67 -13.72 -0.26
N ASN A 643 -4.15 -14.74 0.46
CA ASN A 643 -3.45 -15.35 1.61
C ASN A 643 -3.40 -14.35 2.80
N ILE A 644 -4.58 -14.03 3.34
CA ILE A 644 -4.75 -13.15 4.51
C ILE A 644 -5.19 -14.00 5.71
N ALA A 645 -4.53 -13.82 6.85
CA ALA A 645 -4.93 -14.37 8.14
C ALA A 645 -5.38 -13.24 9.10
N MET A 646 -6.59 -13.35 9.64
CA MET A 646 -7.06 -12.56 10.77
C MET A 646 -6.78 -13.30 12.08
N GLU A 647 -5.96 -12.72 12.96
CA GLU A 647 -5.58 -13.34 14.24
C GLU A 647 -5.97 -12.51 15.47
N TYR A 648 -6.23 -13.17 16.60
CA TYR A 648 -6.48 -12.54 17.92
C TYR A 648 -7.56 -11.43 17.92
N SER A 649 -8.51 -11.49 16.99
CA SER A 649 -9.46 -10.42 16.70
C SER A 649 -10.85 -10.72 17.27
N SER A 650 -11.66 -9.67 17.46
CA SER A 650 -12.99 -9.73 18.08
C SER A 650 -14.06 -9.15 17.16
N PHE A 651 -15.16 -9.89 16.99
CA PHE A 651 -16.31 -9.52 16.15
C PHE A 651 -17.61 -9.61 16.97
N ALA A 652 -18.44 -8.57 17.02
CA ALA A 652 -19.70 -8.55 17.78
C ALA A 652 -20.82 -7.69 17.16
N ASP A 653 -22.06 -7.83 17.64
CA ASP A 653 -23.18 -6.87 17.44
C ASP A 653 -23.45 -6.41 15.98
N SER A 654 -23.24 -7.26 14.97
CA SER A 654 -23.39 -6.92 13.54
C SER A 654 -24.09 -8.00 12.73
N PRO A 655 -24.90 -7.64 11.70
CA PRO A 655 -25.65 -8.61 10.89
C PRO A 655 -24.79 -9.62 10.14
N THR A 656 -23.51 -9.33 9.92
CA THR A 656 -22.49 -10.28 9.47
C THR A 656 -21.15 -9.94 10.10
N SER A 657 -20.46 -10.92 10.67
CA SER A 657 -19.15 -10.68 11.32
C SER A 657 -17.98 -10.68 10.34
N TYR A 658 -17.88 -11.65 9.44
CA TYR A 658 -16.77 -11.76 8.51
C TYR A 658 -17.24 -12.33 7.18
N ILE A 659 -16.85 -11.70 6.07
CA ILE A 659 -16.83 -12.32 4.75
C ILE A 659 -15.40 -12.25 4.22
N GLY A 660 -14.80 -13.43 4.06
CA GLY A 660 -13.61 -13.62 3.24
C GLY A 660 -14.02 -14.09 1.84
N ALA A 661 -13.43 -13.51 0.81
CA ALA A 661 -13.55 -13.97 -0.57
C ALA A 661 -12.17 -13.96 -1.23
N ASN A 662 -11.73 -15.09 -1.79
CA ASN A 662 -10.37 -15.21 -2.33
C ASN A 662 -10.11 -14.22 -3.48
N SER A 663 -8.84 -13.82 -3.65
CA SER A 663 -8.39 -13.04 -4.81
C SER A 663 -8.20 -13.90 -6.05
N HIS A 664 -7.65 -15.10 -5.86
CA HIS A 664 -7.35 -16.10 -6.88
C HIS A 664 -7.59 -17.53 -6.35
N PRO A 665 -7.71 -18.56 -7.20
CA PRO A 665 -7.94 -19.95 -6.76
C PRO A 665 -6.85 -20.56 -5.86
N ASP A 666 -5.64 -19.99 -5.86
CA ASP A 666 -4.46 -20.37 -5.10
C ASP A 666 -4.24 -19.51 -3.82
N THR A 667 -5.25 -18.72 -3.42
CA THR A 667 -5.19 -17.85 -2.23
C THR A 667 -6.24 -18.22 -1.18
N SER A 668 -5.96 -17.94 0.10
CA SER A 668 -6.77 -18.32 1.26
C SER A 668 -7.28 -17.13 2.08
N CYS A 669 -8.38 -17.37 2.81
CA CYS A 669 -8.96 -16.53 3.86
C CYS A 669 -8.90 -17.29 5.20
N ASP A 670 -7.98 -16.93 6.09
CA ASP A 670 -7.83 -17.57 7.40
C ASP A 670 -8.38 -16.69 8.53
N VAL A 671 -9.06 -17.29 9.51
CA VAL A 671 -9.37 -16.66 10.80
C VAL A 671 -8.91 -17.59 11.92
N ARG A 672 -8.06 -17.09 12.82
CA ARG A 672 -7.36 -17.87 13.85
C ARG A 672 -7.41 -17.14 15.20
N HIS A 673 -7.40 -17.88 16.31
CA HIS A 673 -7.28 -17.32 17.67
C HIS A 673 -8.28 -16.20 18.02
N SER A 674 -9.42 -16.11 17.31
CA SER A 674 -10.33 -14.96 17.30
C SER A 674 -11.70 -15.33 17.89
N ILE A 675 -12.44 -14.33 18.36
CA ILE A 675 -13.75 -14.51 19.01
C ILE A 675 -14.88 -13.85 18.21
N PHE A 676 -15.94 -14.63 17.99
CA PHE A 676 -17.21 -14.17 17.44
C PHE A 676 -18.25 -14.12 18.57
N ILE A 677 -18.95 -13.00 18.68
CA ILE A 677 -19.99 -12.73 19.67
C ILE A 677 -21.27 -12.39 18.90
N GLY A 678 -22.41 -12.89 19.36
CA GLY A 678 -23.72 -12.52 18.82
C GLY A 678 -24.16 -11.11 19.25
N ASP A 679 -25.47 -10.87 19.25
CA ASP A 679 -26.04 -9.65 19.81
C ASP A 679 -25.86 -9.59 21.33
N THR A 680 -25.41 -8.43 21.83
CA THR A 680 -25.24 -8.15 23.27
C THR A 680 -26.22 -7.09 23.78
N ASP A 681 -26.53 -7.17 25.09
CA ASP A 681 -27.38 -6.19 25.78
C ASP A 681 -26.80 -4.77 25.68
N ASN A 682 -27.61 -3.81 25.22
CA ASN A 682 -27.20 -2.41 25.15
C ASN A 682 -27.27 -1.73 26.53
N LYS A 683 -26.11 -1.51 27.14
CA LYS A 683 -25.97 -0.97 28.52
C LYS A 683 -25.91 0.57 28.61
N GLY A 684 -26.50 1.28 27.64
CA GLY A 684 -26.58 2.74 27.61
C GLY A 684 -28.04 3.22 27.56
N GLU A 685 -28.35 4.32 28.24
CA GLU A 685 -29.70 4.89 28.27
C GLU A 685 -30.09 5.58 26.94
N PRO A 686 -31.31 5.34 26.41
CA PRO A 686 -31.78 5.98 25.18
C PRO A 686 -32.29 7.41 25.43
N LEU A 687 -31.47 8.41 25.08
CA LEU A 687 -31.89 9.81 25.07
C LEU A 687 -32.59 10.17 23.75
N VAL A 688 -33.88 9.81 23.69
CA VAL A 688 -34.79 10.09 22.57
C VAL A 688 -34.85 11.59 22.27
N TYR A 689 -34.49 11.97 21.03
CA TYR A 689 -34.53 13.35 20.54
C TYR A 689 -35.24 13.40 19.18
N ILE A 690 -36.57 13.47 19.21
CA ILE A 690 -37.41 13.25 18.02
C ILE A 690 -37.23 14.38 17.00
N PHE A 691 -36.46 14.12 15.94
CA PHE A 691 -36.55 14.88 14.69
C PHE A 691 -37.84 14.50 13.95
N LYS A 692 -38.94 15.12 14.35
CA LYS A 692 -40.14 15.30 13.54
C LYS A 692 -40.43 16.79 13.45
N ASP A 693 -39.94 17.38 12.37
CA ASP A 693 -40.69 18.25 11.47
C ASP A 693 -39.72 19.06 10.58
N GLU A 694 -40.26 19.62 9.50
CA GLU A 694 -39.58 20.50 8.54
C GLU A 694 -38.99 21.76 9.19
N GLN A 695 -39.47 22.12 10.40
CA GLN A 695 -39.17 23.31 11.20
C GLN A 695 -37.67 23.64 11.32
N PHE A 696 -36.79 22.63 11.37
CA PHE A 696 -35.36 22.81 11.62
C PHE A 696 -34.48 22.99 10.37
N GLN A 697 -35.02 22.78 9.16
CA GLN A 697 -34.23 22.94 7.93
C GLN A 697 -33.77 24.39 7.70
N HIS A 698 -34.50 25.36 8.28
CA HIS A 698 -34.23 26.79 8.15
C HIS A 698 -33.13 27.31 9.08
N LEU A 699 -32.64 26.50 10.03
CA LEU A 699 -31.60 26.93 10.97
C LEU A 699 -30.19 26.87 10.35
N PRO A 700 -29.28 27.80 10.72
CA PRO A 700 -27.85 27.72 10.45
C PRO A 700 -27.23 26.40 10.92
N LYS A 701 -26.16 25.93 10.26
CA LYS A 701 -25.48 24.65 10.62
C LYS A 701 -25.04 24.60 12.09
N SER A 702 -24.71 25.75 12.69
CA SER A 702 -24.32 25.93 14.09
C SER A 702 -25.46 25.84 15.12
N GLU A 703 -26.72 25.90 14.67
CA GLU A 703 -27.92 25.93 15.54
C GLU A 703 -28.78 24.68 15.40
N ARG A 704 -28.39 23.75 14.51
CA ARG A 704 -29.05 22.45 14.35
C ARG A 704 -28.59 21.49 15.48
N PRO A 705 -29.51 20.81 16.17
CA PRO A 705 -29.15 19.77 17.14
C PRO A 705 -28.24 18.69 16.52
N THR A 706 -27.09 18.46 17.15
CA THR A 706 -26.08 17.49 16.67
C THR A 706 -26.29 16.11 17.29
N HIS A 707 -26.60 15.12 16.44
CA HIS A 707 -26.75 13.69 16.74
C HIS A 707 -27.99 13.27 17.57
N HIS A 708 -28.39 12.00 17.40
CA HIS A 708 -29.59 11.39 17.98
C HIS A 708 -29.30 9.94 18.41
N PHE A 709 -29.99 9.44 19.45
CA PHE A 709 -29.81 8.09 19.96
C PHE A 709 -31.15 7.44 20.40
N ASP A 710 -31.66 6.45 19.65
CA ASP A 710 -32.63 5.49 20.20
C ASP A 710 -32.43 4.02 19.73
N ARG A 711 -32.43 3.10 20.69
CA ARG A 711 -32.51 1.63 20.51
C ARG A 711 -33.54 1.07 21.51
N SER A 712 -34.70 1.71 21.56
CA SER A 712 -35.91 1.08 22.05
C SER A 712 -36.34 0.04 21.01
N PHE A 713 -36.24 -1.25 21.37
CA PHE A 713 -36.89 -2.28 20.56
C PHE A 713 -38.39 -1.99 20.57
N ALA A 714 -38.97 -1.79 19.39
CA ALA A 714 -40.40 -1.58 19.24
C ALA A 714 -41.16 -2.73 19.92
N LYS A 715 -42.33 -2.40 20.47
CA LYS A 715 -43.11 -3.30 21.35
C LYS A 715 -43.54 -4.60 20.66
N ASP A 716 -43.57 -4.58 19.33
CA ASP A 716 -43.86 -5.70 18.46
C ASP A 716 -42.54 -6.30 17.95
N ARG A 717 -42.07 -7.37 18.61
CA ARG A 717 -40.89 -8.11 18.14
C ARG A 717 -41.18 -8.67 16.74
N PRO A 718 -40.35 -8.41 15.71
CA PRO A 718 -40.40 -9.23 14.49
C PRO A 718 -40.14 -10.71 14.87
N PRO A 719 -40.70 -11.67 14.12
CA PRO A 719 -40.54 -13.09 14.44
C PRO A 719 -39.05 -13.44 14.56
N LEU A 720 -38.71 -14.17 15.63
CA LEU A 720 -37.33 -14.57 15.94
C LEU A 720 -36.70 -15.25 14.73
N ARG A 721 -35.67 -14.61 14.16
CA ARG A 721 -34.84 -15.22 13.12
C ARG A 721 -34.01 -16.32 13.79
N PRO A 722 -33.97 -17.54 13.22
CA PRO A 722 -32.94 -18.50 13.59
C PRO A 722 -31.57 -17.87 13.32
N ALA A 723 -30.73 -17.79 14.35
CA ALA A 723 -29.35 -17.35 14.26
C ALA A 723 -28.45 -18.52 14.62
N SER A 724 -27.42 -18.76 13.82
CA SER A 724 -26.46 -19.84 14.01
C SER A 724 -25.03 -19.31 14.10
N ALA A 725 -24.16 -20.02 14.82
CA ALA A 725 -22.76 -19.63 14.96
C ALA A 725 -21.98 -19.75 13.63
N LEU A 726 -22.37 -20.69 12.77
CA LEU A 726 -21.89 -20.83 11.38
C LEU A 726 -23.08 -20.87 10.41
N THR A 727 -22.91 -20.24 9.25
CA THR A 727 -23.92 -20.18 8.17
C THR A 727 -23.24 -19.93 6.82
N PHE A 728 -23.94 -20.22 5.72
CA PHE A 728 -23.47 -19.96 4.36
C PHE A 728 -24.15 -18.72 3.76
N HIS A 729 -23.46 -18.00 2.87
CA HIS A 729 -24.01 -16.80 2.27
C HIS A 729 -25.20 -17.14 1.35
N PRO A 730 -26.41 -16.60 1.60
CA PRO A 730 -27.67 -17.12 1.03
C PRO A 730 -27.83 -16.90 -0.48
N SER A 731 -26.94 -16.15 -1.12
CA SER A 731 -26.88 -15.97 -2.57
C SER A 731 -25.45 -16.11 -3.11
N ASN A 732 -24.68 -17.06 -2.57
CA ASN A 732 -23.33 -17.35 -3.05
C ASN A 732 -23.34 -17.86 -4.51
N LEU A 733 -22.72 -17.09 -5.41
CA LEU A 733 -22.59 -17.41 -6.83
C LEU A 733 -21.46 -18.42 -7.14
N TYR A 734 -20.56 -18.69 -6.19
CA TYR A 734 -19.35 -19.46 -6.41
C TYR A 734 -19.35 -20.76 -5.59
N ALA A 735 -18.98 -21.88 -6.21
CA ALA A 735 -18.90 -23.18 -5.52
C ALA A 735 -17.95 -23.13 -4.30
N THR A 736 -18.37 -23.69 -3.16
CA THR A 736 -17.51 -23.85 -1.98
C THR A 736 -16.49 -24.98 -2.18
N VAL A 737 -15.24 -24.75 -1.78
CA VAL A 737 -14.15 -25.72 -1.92
C VAL A 737 -14.14 -26.72 -0.75
N PRO A 738 -14.03 -28.05 -0.98
CA PRO A 738 -14.06 -29.07 0.08
C PRO A 738 -13.02 -28.92 1.19
N THR A 739 -11.90 -28.24 0.90
CA THR A 739 -10.83 -27.95 1.86
C THR A 739 -11.14 -26.78 2.80
N SER A 740 -12.20 -26.01 2.55
CA SER A 740 -12.72 -25.03 3.52
C SER A 740 -13.24 -25.76 4.75
N GLY A 741 -12.70 -25.43 5.92
CA GLY A 741 -13.00 -26.17 7.14
C GLY A 741 -12.68 -25.44 8.43
N VAL A 742 -12.96 -26.14 9.53
CA VAL A 742 -12.86 -25.64 10.90
C VAL A 742 -12.08 -26.60 11.79
N LYS A 743 -11.48 -26.03 12.85
CA LYS A 743 -10.78 -26.73 13.93
C LYS A 743 -10.76 -25.86 15.18
N ASP A 744 -10.44 -26.44 16.33
CA ASP A 744 -10.27 -25.77 17.63
C ASP A 744 -11.49 -24.93 18.08
N LEU A 745 -12.67 -25.19 17.51
CA LEU A 745 -13.89 -24.41 17.79
C LEU A 745 -14.36 -24.57 19.24
N LYS A 746 -14.87 -23.47 19.79
CA LYS A 746 -15.45 -23.40 21.14
C LYS A 746 -16.68 -22.51 21.10
N PHE A 747 -17.81 -23.03 21.55
CA PHE A 747 -19.08 -22.32 21.58
C PHE A 747 -19.41 -21.84 23.00
N GLY A 748 -20.10 -20.70 23.10
CA GLY A 748 -20.53 -20.10 24.37
C GLY A 748 -21.97 -19.61 24.27
N PHE A 749 -22.93 -20.49 24.52
CA PHE A 749 -24.35 -20.20 24.39
C PHE A 749 -24.97 -19.81 25.74
N CYS A 750 -25.41 -18.56 25.87
CA CYS A 750 -25.94 -17.99 27.12
C CYS A 750 -27.32 -18.56 27.52
N ASP A 751 -28.04 -19.14 26.56
CA ASP A 751 -29.35 -19.77 26.66
C ASP A 751 -29.29 -21.31 26.75
N GLY A 752 -28.06 -21.87 26.77
CA GLY A 752 -27.78 -23.31 26.89
C GLY A 752 -27.82 -24.07 25.57
N GLU A 753 -26.99 -25.12 25.45
CA GLU A 753 -26.78 -25.86 24.18
C GLU A 753 -28.06 -26.39 23.52
N ASN A 754 -29.11 -26.69 24.30
CA ASN A 754 -30.37 -27.24 23.79
C ASN A 754 -31.17 -26.25 22.90
N ASN A 755 -30.88 -24.95 22.97
CA ASN A 755 -31.52 -23.92 22.14
C ASN A 755 -30.59 -23.43 21.00
N ALA A 756 -29.37 -23.96 20.93
CA ALA A 756 -28.27 -23.33 20.21
C ALA A 756 -27.96 -23.96 18.86
N PHE A 757 -28.19 -23.20 17.79
CA PHE A 757 -27.83 -23.63 16.43
C PHE A 757 -26.32 -23.42 16.19
N ARG A 758 -25.52 -24.47 16.41
CA ARG A 758 -24.08 -24.47 16.04
C ARG A 758 -23.90 -24.11 14.54
N MET A 759 -24.79 -24.59 13.66
CA MET A 759 -24.71 -24.42 12.22
C MET A 759 -26.09 -24.47 11.54
N MET A 760 -26.28 -23.77 10.42
CA MET A 760 -27.45 -23.88 9.52
C MET A 760 -27.08 -23.62 8.05
N ASP A 761 -27.67 -24.37 7.11
CA ASP A 761 -27.80 -23.95 5.70
C ASP A 761 -29.13 -23.19 5.49
N GLY A 762 -29.14 -22.29 4.51
CA GLY A 762 -30.35 -21.57 4.12
C GLY A 762 -31.26 -22.39 3.20
N ASN A 763 -32.44 -21.84 2.92
CA ASN A 763 -33.35 -22.38 1.90
C ASN A 763 -34.26 -21.26 1.36
N ALA A 764 -35.23 -21.59 0.50
CA ALA A 764 -36.12 -20.61 -0.13
C ALA A 764 -36.99 -19.77 0.82
N THR A 765 -37.04 -20.08 2.12
CA THR A 765 -37.68 -19.24 3.16
C THR A 765 -36.69 -18.27 3.84
N THR A 766 -35.38 -18.47 3.68
CA THR A 766 -34.34 -17.57 4.19
C THR A 766 -34.36 -16.25 3.40
N PRO A 767 -34.36 -15.08 4.08
CA PRO A 767 -34.27 -13.79 3.40
C PRO A 767 -33.05 -13.70 2.46
N HIS A 768 -33.23 -13.09 1.30
CA HIS A 768 -32.21 -12.93 0.24
C HIS A 768 -31.67 -14.25 -0.35
N TRP A 769 -32.32 -15.40 -0.11
CA TRP A 769 -31.92 -16.67 -0.71
C TRP A 769 -32.02 -16.66 -2.24
N LYS A 770 -30.99 -17.17 -2.91
CA LYS A 770 -30.97 -17.45 -4.35
C LYS A 770 -30.34 -18.81 -4.59
N VAL A 771 -30.95 -19.59 -5.48
CA VAL A 771 -30.35 -20.84 -5.99
C VAL A 771 -29.23 -20.45 -6.95
N SER A 772 -28.01 -20.90 -6.67
CA SER A 772 -26.78 -20.58 -7.40
C SER A 772 -25.71 -21.63 -7.05
N ASP A 773 -24.62 -21.71 -7.81
CA ASP A 773 -23.62 -22.80 -7.68
C ASP A 773 -23.06 -22.96 -6.25
N GLY A 774 -22.90 -21.86 -5.51
CA GLY A 774 -22.48 -21.90 -4.10
C GLY A 774 -23.53 -22.42 -3.13
N THR A 775 -24.82 -22.09 -3.34
CA THR A 775 -25.94 -22.56 -2.51
C THR A 775 -26.51 -23.92 -2.93
N GLY A 776 -26.05 -24.44 -4.08
CA GLY A 776 -26.34 -25.79 -4.57
C GLY A 776 -25.24 -26.82 -4.25
N ASN A 777 -24.07 -26.39 -3.77
CA ASN A 777 -22.92 -27.24 -3.48
C ASN A 777 -22.36 -27.02 -2.05
N THR A 778 -23.22 -26.53 -1.13
CA THR A 778 -22.86 -26.18 0.25
C THR A 778 -22.05 -27.30 0.95
N ASN A 779 -20.80 -27.00 1.33
CA ASN A 779 -19.93 -27.92 2.05
C ASN A 779 -18.93 -27.21 3.01
N ILE A 780 -18.49 -27.91 4.06
CA ILE A 780 -17.39 -27.51 4.97
C ILE A 780 -16.78 -28.75 5.66
N HIS A 781 -15.49 -28.72 6.01
CA HIS A 781 -14.78 -29.84 6.68
C HIS A 781 -14.61 -29.57 8.18
N ASP A 782 -15.14 -30.43 9.05
CA ASP A 782 -14.75 -30.50 10.47
C ASP A 782 -13.50 -31.39 10.58
N TYR A 783 -12.33 -30.76 10.75
CA TYR A 783 -11.04 -31.46 10.73
C TYR A 783 -10.80 -32.28 12.00
N ASP A 784 -11.14 -31.73 13.17
CA ASP A 784 -10.79 -32.27 14.50
C ASP A 784 -11.99 -32.75 15.33
N GLY A 785 -13.21 -32.51 14.85
CA GLY A 785 -14.45 -32.86 15.54
C GLY A 785 -15.01 -31.72 16.40
N SER A 786 -14.43 -30.52 16.38
CA SER A 786 -14.84 -29.41 17.24
C SER A 786 -16.20 -28.79 16.89
N LEU A 787 -16.80 -29.13 15.73
CA LEU A 787 -18.16 -28.71 15.37
C LEU A 787 -19.21 -29.76 15.75
N ILE A 788 -18.95 -31.03 15.45
CA ILE A 788 -19.96 -32.12 15.49
C ILE A 788 -19.56 -33.34 16.34
N ASP A 789 -18.47 -33.25 17.09
CA ASP A 789 -17.93 -34.30 17.96
C ASP A 789 -17.48 -35.57 17.19
N LEU A 790 -17.16 -35.42 15.89
CA LEU A 790 -16.66 -36.48 14.98
C LEU A 790 -15.51 -35.94 14.09
N PRO A 791 -14.24 -36.28 14.37
CA PRO A 791 -13.09 -35.79 13.61
C PRO A 791 -13.09 -36.26 12.15
N ASN A 792 -12.51 -35.43 11.27
CA ASN A 792 -12.45 -35.62 9.82
C ASN A 792 -13.83 -36.00 9.22
N THR A 793 -14.76 -35.05 9.30
CA THR A 793 -16.14 -35.20 8.80
C THR A 793 -16.49 -34.02 7.89
N GLN A 794 -16.95 -34.29 6.67
CA GLN A 794 -17.52 -33.25 5.81
C GLN A 794 -18.98 -33.00 6.19
N ILE A 795 -19.37 -31.75 6.39
CA ILE A 795 -20.77 -31.34 6.45
C ILE A 795 -21.20 -30.89 5.05
N VAL A 796 -22.30 -31.44 4.55
CA VAL A 796 -22.81 -31.27 3.17
C VAL A 796 -24.35 -31.17 3.17
N GLN A 797 -24.97 -30.80 2.04
CA GLN A 797 -26.43 -30.80 1.93
C GLN A 797 -27.04 -32.21 2.13
N ASP A 798 -28.13 -32.32 2.89
CA ASP A 798 -28.83 -33.60 3.10
C ASP A 798 -29.70 -33.96 1.89
N ARG A 799 -29.05 -34.36 0.80
CA ARG A 799 -29.67 -34.66 -0.49
C ARG A 799 -28.98 -35.84 -1.19
N PRO A 800 -29.72 -36.68 -1.95
CA PRO A 800 -29.12 -37.63 -2.88
C PRO A 800 -28.10 -36.93 -3.78
N TYR A 801 -27.00 -37.62 -4.10
CA TYR A 801 -25.72 -37.11 -4.64
C TYR A 801 -24.69 -36.68 -3.58
N PHE A 802 -25.10 -36.00 -2.50
CA PHE A 802 -24.18 -35.58 -1.43
C PHE A 802 -24.11 -36.57 -0.26
N THR A 803 -25.16 -37.37 -0.02
CA THR A 803 -25.21 -38.32 1.10
C THR A 803 -25.11 -39.79 0.67
N GLU A 804 -24.42 -40.60 1.47
CA GLU A 804 -24.35 -42.06 1.35
C GLU A 804 -24.91 -42.77 2.62
N PRO A 805 -25.23 -44.07 2.55
CA PRO A 805 -25.63 -44.86 3.72
C PRO A 805 -24.51 -44.91 4.78
N GLY A 806 -24.66 -44.10 5.82
CA GLY A 806 -23.65 -43.91 6.87
C GLY A 806 -23.39 -42.45 7.24
N CYS A 807 -23.84 -41.49 6.41
CA CYS A 807 -23.88 -40.09 6.82
C CYS A 807 -24.93 -39.85 7.93
N LEU A 808 -24.61 -38.99 8.88
CA LEU A 808 -25.49 -38.57 9.96
C LEU A 808 -26.30 -37.34 9.52
N SER A 809 -27.58 -37.51 9.24
CA SER A 809 -28.52 -36.40 8.99
C SER A 809 -28.59 -35.45 10.20
N LYS A 810 -28.59 -34.15 9.94
CA LYS A 810 -28.78 -33.05 10.90
C LYS A 810 -29.93 -32.17 10.41
N PRO A 811 -31.20 -32.63 10.55
CA PRO A 811 -32.36 -31.93 10.00
C PRO A 811 -32.52 -30.51 10.55
N ASP A 812 -32.16 -30.28 11.81
CA ASP A 812 -32.19 -28.96 12.46
C ASP A 812 -31.17 -27.96 11.87
N TRP A 813 -30.19 -28.44 11.09
CA TRP A 813 -29.21 -27.65 10.36
C TRP A 813 -29.52 -27.56 8.85
N GLY A 814 -30.46 -28.38 8.33
CA GLY A 814 -30.67 -28.59 6.90
C GLY A 814 -29.56 -29.37 6.17
N LEU A 815 -28.68 -30.02 6.93
CA LEU A 815 -27.40 -30.57 6.46
C LEU A 815 -27.23 -32.04 6.90
N ALA A 816 -26.23 -32.71 6.35
CA ALA A 816 -25.79 -34.06 6.74
C ALA A 816 -24.27 -34.09 6.94
N ALA A 817 -23.80 -35.01 7.77
CA ALA A 817 -22.40 -35.15 8.14
C ALA A 817 -21.84 -36.51 7.67
N CYS A 818 -20.87 -36.48 6.77
CA CYS A 818 -20.32 -37.64 6.06
C CYS A 818 -18.82 -37.82 6.38
N ARG A 819 -18.39 -39.05 6.69
CA ARG A 819 -16.99 -39.36 7.04
C ARG A 819 -16.04 -39.52 5.85
N ARG A 820 -16.53 -39.43 4.61
CA ARG A 820 -15.67 -39.37 3.42
C ARG A 820 -15.30 -37.91 3.13
N ASN A 821 -14.04 -37.69 2.79
CA ASN A 821 -13.56 -36.41 2.31
C ASN A 821 -14.10 -36.16 0.91
N PHE A 822 -14.59 -34.96 0.66
CA PHE A 822 -14.92 -34.50 -0.68
C PHE A 822 -13.66 -33.88 -1.32
N PHE A 823 -13.63 -33.81 -2.64
CA PHE A 823 -12.55 -33.15 -3.38
C PHE A 823 -13.10 -32.44 -4.61
N GLN A 824 -12.55 -31.28 -4.93
CA GLN A 824 -12.85 -30.54 -6.15
C GLN A 824 -11.87 -30.95 -7.26
N LEU A 825 -12.44 -31.32 -8.41
CA LEU A 825 -11.70 -31.53 -9.65
C LEU A 825 -11.77 -30.24 -10.48
N VAL A 826 -10.62 -29.61 -10.73
CA VAL A 826 -10.53 -28.36 -11.49
C VAL A 826 -10.02 -28.67 -12.90
N VAL A 827 -10.88 -28.39 -13.89
CA VAL A 827 -10.65 -28.66 -15.31
C VAL A 827 -10.42 -27.34 -16.04
N ARG A 828 -9.27 -27.18 -16.70
CA ARG A 828 -8.86 -25.95 -17.39
C ARG A 828 -8.40 -26.23 -18.82
N GLY A 829 -8.71 -25.30 -19.74
CA GLY A 829 -8.08 -25.27 -21.07
C GLY A 829 -6.62 -24.83 -20.99
N GLU A 830 -5.89 -24.93 -22.10
CA GLU A 830 -4.46 -24.57 -22.19
C GLU A 830 -4.18 -23.09 -21.84
N THR A 831 -5.15 -22.20 -22.06
CA THR A 831 -5.14 -20.77 -21.67
C THR A 831 -5.67 -20.51 -20.25
N GLY A 832 -5.93 -21.56 -19.46
CA GLY A 832 -6.55 -21.48 -18.13
C GLY A 832 -8.08 -21.41 -18.14
N VAL A 833 -8.72 -21.08 -19.27
CA VAL A 833 -10.17 -20.85 -19.38
C VAL A 833 -10.81 -21.78 -20.42
N LEU A 834 -11.95 -22.40 -20.08
CA LEU A 834 -12.76 -23.20 -21.00
C LEU A 834 -13.70 -22.31 -21.83
N GLN A 835 -13.16 -21.53 -22.76
CA GLN A 835 -13.95 -20.66 -23.63
C GLN A 835 -14.83 -21.46 -24.62
N TYR A 836 -16.09 -21.04 -24.76
CA TYR A 836 -17.11 -21.71 -25.59
C TYR A 836 -16.70 -21.87 -27.07
N GLU A 837 -15.94 -20.91 -27.59
CA GLU A 837 -15.55 -20.81 -29.00
C GLU A 837 -14.58 -21.91 -29.45
N PHE A 838 -13.89 -22.59 -28.52
CA PHE A 838 -12.89 -23.62 -28.81
C PHE A 838 -13.37 -25.06 -28.60
N ARG A 839 -14.68 -25.29 -28.52
CA ARG A 839 -15.28 -26.64 -28.39
C ARG A 839 -14.77 -27.60 -29.48
N GLY A 840 -14.02 -28.63 -29.06
CA GLY A 840 -13.51 -29.70 -29.92
C GLY A 840 -12.02 -29.60 -30.27
N HIS A 841 -11.32 -28.58 -29.79
CA HIS A 841 -9.88 -28.41 -29.95
C HIS A 841 -9.17 -28.17 -28.61
N TRP A 842 -7.84 -28.38 -28.61
CA TRP A 842 -6.89 -28.22 -27.49
C TRP A 842 -6.89 -29.31 -26.41
N PRO A 843 -5.71 -29.60 -25.81
CA PRO A 843 -5.60 -30.54 -24.71
C PRO A 843 -6.21 -29.95 -23.43
N VAL A 844 -6.98 -30.76 -22.71
CA VAL A 844 -7.50 -30.42 -21.39
C VAL A 844 -6.44 -30.67 -20.33
N SER A 845 -6.37 -29.77 -19.35
CA SER A 845 -5.61 -29.95 -18.12
C SER A 845 -6.56 -30.20 -16.94
N ILE A 846 -6.25 -31.20 -16.13
CA ILE A 846 -7.05 -31.61 -14.96
C ILE A 846 -6.15 -31.59 -13.74
N SER A 847 -6.65 -31.03 -12.64
CA SER A 847 -5.96 -30.88 -11.35
C SER A 847 -6.93 -31.16 -10.20
N LYS A 848 -6.42 -31.60 -9.05
CA LYS A 848 -7.19 -31.89 -7.84
C LYS A 848 -6.86 -30.84 -6.77
N ASP A 849 -7.86 -30.35 -6.05
CA ASP A 849 -7.71 -29.35 -4.98
C ASP A 849 -6.58 -29.62 -3.96
N SER A 850 -6.41 -30.88 -3.59
CA SER A 850 -5.43 -31.36 -2.60
C SER A 850 -4.03 -31.58 -3.16
N HIS A 851 -3.86 -31.58 -4.49
CA HIS A 851 -2.60 -31.77 -5.22
C HIS A 851 -2.64 -30.91 -6.50
N PRO A 852 -2.67 -29.56 -6.40
CA PRO A 852 -2.89 -28.67 -7.55
C PRO A 852 -1.73 -28.69 -8.56
N GLU A 853 -0.54 -29.10 -8.14
CA GLU A 853 0.64 -29.34 -8.96
C GLU A 853 0.54 -30.57 -9.89
N ASP A 854 -0.28 -31.57 -9.55
CA ASP A 854 -0.45 -32.80 -10.34
C ASP A 854 -1.38 -32.57 -11.55
N VAL A 855 -0.88 -31.83 -12.53
CA VAL A 855 -1.63 -31.42 -13.73
C VAL A 855 -1.55 -32.48 -14.83
N TYR A 856 -2.59 -33.31 -14.93
CA TYR A 856 -2.75 -34.28 -16.01
C TYR A 856 -3.06 -33.56 -17.33
N LYS A 857 -2.16 -33.69 -18.33
CA LYS A 857 -2.31 -33.12 -19.69
C LYS A 857 -2.55 -34.21 -20.73
N GLN A 858 -3.69 -34.16 -21.43
CA GLN A 858 -4.04 -35.13 -22.45
C GLN A 858 -3.17 -34.98 -23.72
N SER A 859 -2.11 -35.80 -23.81
CA SER A 859 -1.07 -35.67 -24.84
C SER A 859 -1.43 -36.38 -26.16
N VAL A 860 -1.14 -35.72 -27.30
CA VAL A 860 -1.61 -36.08 -28.67
C VAL A 860 -1.00 -37.38 -29.25
N VAL A 861 -0.23 -38.12 -28.47
CA VAL A 861 0.54 -39.31 -28.88
C VAL A 861 -0.33 -40.38 -29.56
N VAL A 862 -1.56 -40.60 -29.06
CA VAL A 862 -2.48 -41.65 -29.55
C VAL A 862 -2.85 -41.47 -31.03
N VAL A 863 -3.02 -40.23 -31.49
CA VAL A 863 -3.39 -39.94 -32.89
C VAL A 863 -2.23 -40.25 -33.84
N VAL A 864 -1.00 -39.91 -33.45
CA VAL A 864 0.20 -40.19 -34.26
C VAL A 864 0.41 -41.69 -34.41
N VAL A 865 0.26 -42.46 -33.33
CA VAL A 865 0.35 -43.94 -33.37
C VAL A 865 -0.74 -44.53 -34.28
N LEU A 866 -1.99 -44.08 -34.17
CA LEU A 866 -3.08 -44.54 -35.05
C LEU A 866 -2.83 -44.20 -36.52
N VAL A 867 -2.35 -42.99 -36.84
CA VAL A 867 -2.03 -42.61 -38.22
C VAL A 867 -0.87 -43.45 -38.78
N VAL A 868 0.19 -43.68 -38.00
CA VAL A 868 1.30 -44.55 -38.42
C VAL A 868 0.83 -46.00 -38.65
N VAL A 869 0.01 -46.56 -37.75
CA VAL A 869 -0.56 -47.91 -37.92
C VAL A 869 -1.46 -47.98 -39.17
N VAL A 870 -2.32 -46.99 -39.40
CA VAL A 870 -3.18 -46.95 -40.60
C VAL A 870 -2.35 -46.83 -41.87
N VAL A 871 -1.31 -45.99 -41.90
CA VAL A 871 -0.41 -45.86 -43.06
C VAL A 871 0.33 -47.19 -43.32
N VAL A 872 0.86 -47.85 -42.29
CA VAL A 872 1.52 -49.16 -42.42
C VAL A 872 0.54 -50.22 -42.94
N VAL A 873 -0.68 -50.28 -42.40
CA VAL A 873 -1.72 -51.21 -42.88
C VAL A 873 -2.10 -50.93 -44.33
N VAL A 874 -2.27 -49.66 -44.73
CA VAL A 874 -2.57 -49.29 -46.12
C VAL A 874 -1.42 -49.68 -47.06
N VAL A 875 -0.15 -49.43 -46.68
CA VAL A 875 1.00 -49.85 -47.49
C VAL A 875 1.07 -51.38 -47.61
N VAL A 876 0.87 -52.12 -46.52
CA VAL A 876 0.83 -53.59 -46.55
C VAL A 876 -0.32 -54.10 -47.45
N VAL A 877 -1.52 -53.53 -47.34
CA VAL A 877 -2.66 -53.89 -48.20
C VAL A 877 -2.38 -53.58 -49.66
N VAL A 878 -1.78 -52.43 -49.98
CA VAL A 878 -1.39 -52.09 -51.37
C VAL A 878 -0.34 -53.06 -51.91
N VAL A 879 0.69 -53.40 -51.13
CA VAL A 879 1.70 -54.39 -51.53
C VAL A 879 1.07 -55.77 -51.74
N VAL A 880 0.20 -56.23 -50.83
CA VAL A 880 -0.53 -57.51 -50.97
C VAL A 880 -1.43 -57.48 -52.21
N VAL A 881 -2.17 -56.40 -52.48
CA VAL A 881 -3.02 -56.28 -53.67
C VAL A 881 -2.18 -56.28 -54.95
N VAL A 882 -1.02 -55.59 -54.99
CA VAL A 882 -0.12 -55.62 -56.15
C VAL A 882 0.44 -57.03 -56.38
N VAL A 883 0.89 -57.73 -55.32
CA VAL A 883 1.37 -59.12 -55.41
C VAL A 883 0.25 -60.05 -55.87
N VAL A 884 -0.97 -59.93 -55.33
CA VAL A 884 -2.14 -60.72 -55.74
C VAL A 884 -2.52 -60.43 -57.19
N VAL A 885 -2.49 -59.17 -57.64
CA VAL A 885 -2.77 -58.83 -59.06
C VAL A 885 -1.70 -59.42 -59.98
N VAL A 886 -0.41 -59.34 -59.63
CA VAL A 886 0.68 -59.97 -60.40
C VAL A 886 0.50 -61.49 -60.46
N VAL A 887 0.20 -62.14 -59.32
CA VAL A 887 -0.07 -63.60 -59.27
C VAL A 887 -1.31 -63.96 -60.07
N VAL A 888 -2.40 -63.19 -59.98
CA VAL A 888 -3.64 -63.43 -60.75
C VAL A 888 -3.41 -63.24 -62.25
N VAL A 889 -2.61 -62.26 -62.67
CA VAL A 889 -2.23 -62.10 -64.09
C VAL A 889 -1.38 -63.27 -64.58
N VAL A 890 -0.39 -63.71 -63.80
CA VAL A 890 0.43 -64.88 -64.13
C VAL A 890 -0.41 -66.16 -64.20
N VAL A 891 -1.30 -66.39 -63.24
CA VAL A 891 -2.21 -67.55 -63.21
C VAL A 891 -3.25 -67.47 -64.34
N ALA A 892 -3.80 -66.30 -64.67
CA ALA A 892 -4.73 -66.13 -65.78
C ALA A 892 -4.09 -66.45 -67.13
N VAL A 893 -2.80 -66.11 -67.33
CA VAL A 893 -2.05 -66.50 -68.53
C VAL A 893 -1.84 -68.02 -68.61
N VAL A 894 -1.71 -68.71 -67.47
CA VAL A 894 -1.52 -70.18 -67.41
C VAL A 894 -2.83 -70.96 -67.54
N VAL A 895 -3.96 -70.44 -67.05
CA VAL A 895 -5.25 -71.16 -66.96
C VAL A 895 -6.10 -71.09 -68.24
N ILE A 896 -5.66 -70.39 -69.28
CA ILE A 896 -6.33 -70.35 -70.60
C ILE A 896 -6.33 -71.72 -71.33
N VAL A 897 -5.62 -72.73 -70.81
CA VAL A 897 -5.53 -74.08 -71.40
C VAL A 897 -6.20 -75.16 -70.52
N SER A 898 -7.53 -75.27 -70.55
CA SER A 898 -8.34 -76.52 -70.53
C SER A 898 -9.81 -76.27 -70.13
N PRO A 899 -10.81 -76.86 -70.81
CA PRO A 899 -12.22 -76.80 -70.42
C PRO A 899 -12.70 -78.05 -69.66
N VAL A 900 -13.72 -77.91 -68.79
CA VAL A 900 -14.81 -78.89 -68.51
C VAL A 900 -15.88 -78.19 -67.65
N SER A 901 -17.12 -78.70 -67.68
CA SER A 901 -18.34 -78.00 -67.23
C SER A 901 -18.93 -78.58 -65.90
N PRO A 902 -20.25 -78.52 -65.56
CA PRO A 902 -20.67 -77.82 -64.34
C PRO A 902 -21.57 -78.63 -63.38
N VAL A 903 -21.98 -78.00 -62.25
CA VAL A 903 -23.23 -78.16 -61.44
C VAL A 903 -22.99 -77.45 -60.09
N GLY A 904 -23.92 -76.70 -59.46
CA GLY A 904 -25.26 -76.21 -59.85
C GLY A 904 -26.13 -75.90 -58.60
N VAL A 905 -27.12 -74.98 -58.71
CA VAL A 905 -28.23 -74.74 -57.73
C VAL A 905 -27.78 -74.12 -56.37
N THR A 906 -28.37 -73.10 -55.72
CA THR A 906 -29.35 -71.98 -55.94
C THR A 906 -28.97 -70.85 -54.95
N GLY A 907 -29.40 -69.59 -55.00
CA GLY A 907 -30.33 -68.90 -55.91
C GLY A 907 -31.43 -68.10 -55.16
N PHE A 908 -31.26 -66.78 -54.97
CA PHE A 908 -32.36 -65.79 -54.89
C PHE A 908 -31.85 -64.34 -55.05
N SER A 909 -32.67 -63.45 -55.64
CA SER A 909 -32.38 -62.03 -55.95
C SER A 909 -32.69 -61.09 -54.78
N VAL A 910 -31.84 -60.12 -54.42
CA VAL A 910 -31.50 -58.85 -55.13
C VAL A 910 -32.69 -57.89 -55.30
N SER A 911 -32.60 -56.74 -54.64
CA SER A 911 -33.19 -55.46 -55.06
C SER A 911 -32.23 -54.32 -54.71
N ARG A 912 -32.24 -53.22 -55.48
CA ARG A 912 -31.29 -52.09 -55.36
C ARG A 912 -32.02 -50.79 -54.98
N SER A 913 -31.39 -49.95 -54.17
CA SER A 913 -31.26 -48.52 -54.50
C SER A 913 -30.07 -47.87 -53.75
N ASN A 914 -29.63 -46.70 -54.20
CA ASN A 914 -28.44 -46.01 -53.69
C ASN A 914 -28.81 -44.96 -52.63
N ARG A 915 -27.94 -44.74 -51.63
CA ARG A 915 -27.17 -43.47 -51.47
C ARG A 915 -26.19 -43.50 -50.28
N ARG A 916 -25.27 -42.53 -50.31
CA ARG A 916 -24.11 -42.34 -49.41
C ARG A 916 -24.49 -42.35 -47.92
N SER A 917 -23.71 -43.06 -47.12
CA SER A 917 -23.71 -42.97 -45.66
C SER A 917 -22.60 -42.04 -45.16
N HIS A 918 -22.97 -41.03 -44.36
CA HIS A 918 -22.07 -40.47 -43.36
C HIS A 918 -22.40 -41.16 -42.04
N LEU A 919 -21.41 -41.76 -41.36
CA LEU A 919 -21.63 -42.27 -40.01
C LEU A 919 -21.56 -41.12 -39.01
N LEU A 920 -22.62 -40.98 -38.21
CA LEU A 920 -22.55 -40.38 -36.88
C LEU A 920 -22.40 -41.53 -35.88
N MET A 921 -21.41 -41.45 -35.00
CA MET A 921 -21.29 -42.31 -33.81
C MET A 921 -21.50 -41.47 -32.55
N PRO A 922 -22.16 -42.01 -31.50
CA PRO A 922 -22.56 -41.24 -30.33
C PRO A 922 -21.45 -41.10 -29.28
N SER A 923 -21.55 -40.02 -28.50
CA SER A 923 -20.69 -39.69 -27.37
C SER A 923 -20.82 -40.69 -26.21
N SER A 924 -19.88 -41.62 -26.10
CA SER A 924 -19.83 -42.65 -25.05
C SER A 924 -18.47 -42.79 -24.34
N SER A 925 -17.41 -42.18 -24.89
CA SER A 925 -16.01 -42.35 -24.46
C SER A 925 -15.55 -41.45 -23.29
N VAL A 926 -16.38 -40.53 -22.81
CA VAL A 926 -16.04 -39.65 -21.67
C VAL A 926 -16.45 -40.29 -20.34
N LEU A 927 -17.58 -41.01 -20.29
CA LEU A 927 -18.06 -41.67 -19.06
C LEU A 927 -17.13 -42.81 -18.64
N THR A 928 -16.72 -43.67 -19.57
CA THR A 928 -15.78 -44.78 -19.27
C THR A 928 -14.42 -44.30 -18.76
N PHE A 929 -13.95 -43.13 -19.19
CA PHE A 929 -12.70 -42.54 -18.66
C PHE A 929 -12.86 -42.00 -17.23
N LEU A 930 -14.05 -41.57 -16.85
CA LEU A 930 -14.35 -41.13 -15.49
C LEU A 930 -14.55 -42.32 -14.53
N ASP A 931 -15.15 -43.42 -15.00
CA ASP A 931 -15.32 -44.65 -14.20
C ASP A 931 -13.98 -45.31 -13.85
N ASP A 932 -12.98 -45.30 -14.75
CA ASP A 932 -11.62 -45.77 -14.47
C ASP A 932 -10.91 -44.83 -13.46
N LEU A 933 -11.05 -43.50 -13.61
CA LEU A 933 -10.40 -42.51 -12.74
C LEU A 933 -10.98 -42.48 -11.31
N MET A 934 -12.21 -42.96 -11.10
CA MET A 934 -12.81 -43.09 -9.76
C MET A 934 -12.41 -44.40 -9.04
N GLN A 935 -11.65 -45.29 -9.67
CA GLN A 935 -11.18 -46.56 -9.08
C GLN A 935 -9.71 -46.52 -8.63
N THR A 936 -9.02 -45.38 -8.80
CA THR A 936 -7.61 -45.16 -8.43
C THR A 936 -7.46 -44.02 -7.43
#